data_AF-A5E475-F1
#
_entry.id   AF-A5E475-F1
#
_cell.length_a   1.000
_cell.length_b   1.000
_cell.length_c   1.000
_cell.angle_alpha   90.00
_cell.angle_beta   90.00
_cell.angle_gamma   90.00
#
_symmetry.space_group_name_H-M   'P 1'
#
loop_
_entity.id
_entity.type
_entity.pdbx_description
1 polymer ?
#
loop_
_entity_poly.entity_id
_entity_poly.type
_entity_poly.pdbx_seq_one_letter_code
_entity_poly.pdbx_strand_id
1 'polypeptide(L)'
;MSDVPTMVPRSEANKYKYGIVIDSGSSGSRIQIYKWEDPSLQKLLNDQNVLRSPPKITQEDNWTKKITPGVSTYNTKSKITQIWLKHYSELMKFAESIIPADKHQDTPVFVLSTAGMRLLPKRTQKAILQETCNSIRQNTNFQISSCRLNVQTIDGSTEGIYGWLGLNYLMGQFNNYDPSSLLHETIGFMDMGGASTQIAFVPSSAEQIERHREDLSRVTLRTVEGQTVEWNLFVATWLGFGANEARKRYIKQLINLASVNENLHDRINDPCLPKGATFTHEFDGKKFTIEGVGNYEMCVRSIYPLLMKSIPCAEEPCLFNGIHGPKLDFQKDKFVGVSEYWYTANDIFQSGGEYDFKGFNSRVKEYCESPWGTILQNSKDGQYSGLDPEKFLKDACFKASWVMNVLHDGFELPRIGFELDQDGADDVGKDDSSKAIMNKHVPFKSADSVGGKELSWTLGRILLYASSQIEPLKNDDLEIGIYPSEISGTEFISGGHNSGYISEDDSDDEKDGPFGHFIYSSIFVFLMFFFIYHFGKHHFKRWGKGLNYLPIPRQVSNFVARVAQKIPGFDLVAVHSRAYNELEQSISLEEGYRVTDSPRQSTNYSPDLSVLRTRLAIGLNDEYENLVRDVPVPASASSSIGAGTGGGNNNLHFAPRVNNFLSKPFMIPKASSNFQISRENSAESLSKKASIARSKSSLE
;
A
#
# COMPACT_ATOMS: atom_id res chain seq x y z
N MET A 1 16.02 -61.47 20.61
CA MET A 1 16.27 -60.72 19.37
C MET A 1 14.93 -60.52 18.72
N SER A 2 14.34 -59.35 18.92
CA SER A 2 13.03 -58.99 18.42
C SER A 2 13.27 -57.88 17.40
N ASP A 3 12.87 -58.12 16.15
CA ASP A 3 13.15 -57.27 15.00
C ASP A 3 12.61 -55.84 15.20
N VAL A 4 13.52 -54.88 15.07
CA VAL A 4 13.21 -53.46 14.94
C VAL A 4 12.75 -53.23 13.50
N PRO A 5 11.56 -52.67 13.25
CA PRO A 5 11.12 -52.39 11.89
C PRO A 5 12.02 -51.32 11.28
N THR A 6 12.68 -51.67 10.18
CA THR A 6 13.45 -50.75 9.35
C THR A 6 12.47 -49.74 8.74
N MET A 7 12.61 -48.46 9.12
CA MET A 7 11.85 -47.37 8.49
C MET A 7 12.17 -47.34 6.99
N VAL A 8 11.14 -47.60 6.17
CA VAL A 8 11.19 -47.31 4.74
C VAL A 8 11.38 -45.80 4.57
N PRO A 9 12.31 -45.31 3.71
CA PRO A 9 12.46 -43.88 3.48
C PRO A 9 11.17 -43.35 2.88
N ARG A 10 10.46 -42.49 3.62
CA ARG A 10 9.30 -41.76 3.10
C ARG A 10 9.81 -40.94 1.90
N SER A 11 9.20 -41.10 0.73
CA SER A 11 9.60 -40.38 -0.50
C SER A 11 9.75 -38.87 -0.22
N GLU A 12 10.75 -38.19 -0.81
CA GLU A 12 10.99 -36.75 -0.61
C GLU A 12 9.73 -35.87 -0.80
N ALA A 13 8.77 -36.33 -1.62
CA ALA A 13 7.47 -35.69 -1.81
C ALA A 13 6.68 -35.46 -0.50
N ASN A 14 6.84 -36.30 0.53
CA ASN A 14 6.12 -36.16 1.80
C ASN A 14 6.78 -35.23 2.83
N LYS A 15 7.89 -34.58 2.46
CA LYS A 15 8.64 -33.67 3.34
C LYS A 15 8.13 -32.22 3.26
N TYR A 16 7.59 -31.83 2.10
CA TYR A 16 7.28 -30.44 1.80
C TYR A 16 5.78 -30.17 1.74
N LYS A 17 5.39 -29.00 2.25
CA LYS A 17 4.10 -28.36 2.00
C LYS A 17 4.30 -27.25 0.98
N TYR A 18 3.25 -26.92 0.25
CA TYR A 18 3.25 -25.90 -0.79
C TYR A 18 2.17 -24.88 -0.52
N GLY A 19 2.28 -23.70 -1.12
CA GLY A 19 1.21 -22.72 -1.12
C GLY A 19 1.32 -21.79 -2.33
N ILE A 20 0.16 -21.35 -2.80
CA ILE A 20 0.02 -20.48 -3.96
C ILE A 20 -0.54 -19.14 -3.50
N VAL A 21 0.14 -18.04 -3.87
CA VAL A 21 -0.40 -16.69 -3.71
C VAL A 21 -0.44 -16.02 -5.08
N ILE A 22 -1.61 -15.54 -5.48
CA ILE A 22 -1.82 -14.77 -6.70
C ILE A 22 -2.08 -13.31 -6.30
N ASP A 23 -1.05 -12.49 -6.46
CA ASP A 23 -1.16 -11.03 -6.39
C ASP A 23 -1.96 -10.54 -7.60
N SER A 24 -3.17 -10.05 -7.36
CA SER A 24 -4.06 -9.51 -8.39
C SER A 24 -4.06 -7.98 -8.38
N GLY A 25 -2.92 -7.41 -8.76
CA GLY A 25 -2.70 -5.97 -8.87
C GLY A 25 -3.44 -5.26 -10.00
N SER A 26 -3.32 -3.92 -10.03
CA SER A 26 -4.01 -3.06 -11.00
C SER A 26 -3.48 -3.19 -12.44
N SER A 27 -2.18 -3.45 -12.62
CA SER A 27 -1.52 -3.52 -13.92
C SER A 27 -1.39 -4.94 -14.47
N GLY A 28 -1.62 -5.96 -13.64
CA GLY A 28 -1.46 -7.38 -13.99
C GLY A 28 -1.70 -8.28 -12.78
N SER A 29 -1.61 -9.59 -12.99
CA SER A 29 -1.65 -10.56 -11.90
C SER A 29 -0.43 -11.45 -11.94
N ARG A 30 0.10 -11.81 -10.76
CA ARG A 30 1.32 -12.60 -10.62
C ARG A 30 1.09 -13.76 -9.65
N ILE A 31 1.30 -14.98 -10.12
CA ILE A 31 1.31 -16.16 -9.28
C ILE A 31 2.70 -16.37 -8.70
N GLN A 32 2.75 -16.69 -7.41
CA GLN A 32 3.95 -17.03 -6.67
C GLN A 32 3.70 -18.33 -5.92
N ILE A 33 4.60 -19.29 -6.10
CA ILE A 33 4.53 -20.61 -5.49
C ILE A 33 5.65 -20.72 -4.47
N TYR A 34 5.30 -21.18 -3.27
CA TYR A 34 6.23 -21.35 -2.17
C TYR A 34 6.21 -22.79 -1.68
N LYS A 35 7.32 -23.25 -1.11
CA LYS A 35 7.38 -24.49 -0.33
C LYS A 35 8.08 -24.27 1.01
N TRP A 36 7.69 -25.05 2.00
CA TRP A 36 8.36 -25.16 3.29
C TRP A 36 8.33 -26.61 3.76
N GLU A 37 9.29 -27.02 4.58
CA GLU A 37 9.24 -28.37 5.17
C GLU A 37 8.16 -28.43 6.23
N ASP A 38 7.60 -29.63 6.45
CA ASP A 38 6.65 -29.84 7.53
C ASP A 38 7.31 -29.47 8.88
N PRO A 39 6.76 -28.49 9.63
CA PRO A 39 7.33 -28.06 10.90
C PRO A 39 7.50 -29.21 11.91
N SER A 40 6.64 -30.23 11.84
CA SER A 40 6.71 -31.42 12.70
C SER A 40 7.99 -32.20 12.48
N LEU A 41 8.52 -32.21 11.24
CA LEU A 41 9.79 -32.85 10.90
C LEU A 41 10.97 -31.99 11.34
N GLN A 42 10.85 -30.66 11.26
CA GLN A 42 11.91 -29.74 11.69
C GLN A 42 12.15 -29.79 13.20
N LYS A 43 11.08 -29.94 14.00
CA LYS A 43 11.18 -30.15 15.45
C LYS A 43 12.07 -31.35 15.83
N LEU A 44 12.12 -32.39 15.00
CA LEU A 44 12.91 -33.60 15.27
C LEU A 44 14.43 -33.41 15.09
N LEU A 45 14.86 -32.38 14.35
CA LEU A 45 16.28 -32.13 14.09
C LEU A 45 17.00 -31.48 15.29
N ASN A 46 16.25 -30.94 16.25
CA ASN A 46 16.74 -30.31 17.49
C ASN A 46 17.82 -29.21 17.30
N ASP A 47 17.82 -28.52 16.15
CA ASP A 47 18.67 -27.35 15.91
C ASP A 47 18.03 -26.11 16.55
N GLN A 48 18.67 -25.59 17.60
CA GLN A 48 18.16 -24.44 18.37
C GLN A 48 17.95 -23.18 17.53
N ASN A 49 18.74 -22.97 16.48
CA ASN A 49 18.56 -21.80 15.60
C ASN A 49 17.31 -21.94 14.74
N VAL A 50 16.99 -23.17 14.31
CA VAL A 50 15.78 -23.47 13.54
C VAL A 50 14.56 -23.40 14.45
N LEU A 51 14.63 -24.00 15.64
CA LEU A 51 13.55 -24.02 16.63
C LEU A 51 13.07 -22.61 17.01
N ARG A 52 14.00 -21.66 17.19
CA ARG A 52 13.73 -20.25 17.56
C ARG A 52 13.47 -19.32 16.37
N SER A 53 13.20 -19.88 15.19
CA SER A 53 12.88 -19.13 13.98
C SER A 53 11.47 -19.47 13.49
N PRO A 54 10.81 -18.59 12.71
CA PRO A 54 9.63 -18.99 11.94
C PRO A 54 9.97 -20.09 10.92
N PRO A 55 8.97 -20.81 10.36
CA PRO A 55 9.22 -21.84 9.36
C PRO A 55 10.09 -21.35 8.20
N LYS A 56 10.99 -22.20 7.71
CA LYS A 56 11.84 -21.88 6.56
C LYS A 56 11.07 -22.03 5.24
N ILE A 57 10.84 -20.92 4.56
CA ILE A 57 10.11 -20.79 3.30
C ILE A 57 11.11 -20.60 2.17
N THR A 58 10.87 -21.32 1.09
CA THR A 58 11.70 -21.31 -0.11
C THR A 58 10.82 -21.12 -1.35
N GLN A 59 11.37 -20.41 -2.31
CA GLN A 59 10.81 -20.17 -3.63
C GLN A 59 11.97 -20.31 -4.61
N GLU A 60 11.77 -21.07 -5.67
CA GLU A 60 12.75 -21.18 -6.76
C GLU A 60 12.53 -20.02 -7.75
N ASP A 61 13.57 -19.59 -8.46
CA ASP A 61 13.51 -18.42 -9.35
C ASP A 61 12.43 -18.55 -10.45
N ASN A 62 12.17 -19.79 -10.91
CA ASN A 62 11.17 -20.09 -11.93
C ASN A 62 9.77 -20.41 -11.36
N TRP A 63 9.52 -20.17 -10.08
CA TRP A 63 8.23 -20.43 -9.41
C TRP A 63 7.31 -19.20 -9.35
N THR A 64 7.47 -18.33 -10.34
CA THR A 64 6.71 -17.08 -10.46
C THR A 64 6.33 -16.83 -11.91
N LYS A 65 5.10 -16.34 -12.14
CA LYS A 65 4.63 -15.99 -13.48
C LYS A 65 3.68 -14.81 -13.43
N LYS A 66 3.85 -13.85 -14.35
CA LYS A 66 3.03 -12.63 -14.44
C LYS A 66 2.24 -12.61 -15.75
N ILE A 67 1.01 -12.14 -15.68
CA ILE A 67 0.12 -11.88 -16.82
C ILE A 67 -0.46 -10.47 -16.76
N THR A 68 -0.94 -9.98 -17.89
CA THR A 68 -1.59 -8.66 -18.03
C THR A 68 -2.79 -8.79 -18.98
N PRO A 69 -3.86 -7.99 -18.82
CA PRO A 69 -4.03 -6.86 -17.89
C PRO A 69 -4.36 -7.31 -16.44
N GLY A 70 -4.54 -6.37 -15.51
CA GLY A 70 -4.98 -6.67 -14.15
C GLY A 70 -6.45 -7.11 -14.08
N VAL A 71 -6.82 -7.83 -13.01
CA VAL A 71 -8.18 -8.41 -12.86
C VAL A 71 -9.27 -7.33 -12.79
N SER A 72 -8.95 -6.13 -12.31
CA SER A 72 -9.91 -5.02 -12.24
C SER A 72 -10.39 -4.53 -13.60
N THR A 73 -9.73 -4.91 -14.70
CA THR A 73 -10.19 -4.61 -16.07
C THR A 73 -11.37 -5.46 -16.53
N TYR A 74 -11.70 -6.52 -15.79
CA TYR A 74 -12.86 -7.38 -15.99
C TYR A 74 -14.10 -6.82 -15.26
N ASN A 75 -14.35 -5.52 -15.41
CA ASN A 75 -15.36 -4.76 -14.67
C ASN A 75 -16.76 -4.72 -15.31
N THR A 76 -17.04 -5.58 -16.28
CA THR A 76 -18.36 -5.66 -16.95
C THR A 76 -18.85 -7.10 -16.96
N LYS A 77 -20.18 -7.32 -16.93
CA LYS A 77 -20.77 -8.67 -16.85
C LYS A 77 -20.20 -9.64 -17.90
N SER A 78 -20.04 -9.20 -19.15
CA SER A 78 -19.51 -10.03 -20.23
C SER A 78 -18.02 -10.35 -20.11
N LYS A 79 -17.24 -9.47 -19.48
CA LYS A 79 -15.83 -9.74 -19.17
C LYS A 79 -15.69 -10.67 -17.97
N ILE A 80 -16.49 -10.50 -16.92
CA ILE A 80 -16.42 -11.31 -15.70
C ILE A 80 -16.48 -12.81 -16.04
N THR A 81 -17.41 -13.24 -16.89
CA THR A 81 -17.54 -14.65 -17.29
C THR A 81 -16.37 -15.21 -18.10
N GLN A 82 -15.41 -14.36 -18.49
CA GLN A 82 -14.21 -14.74 -19.24
C GLN A 82 -12.96 -14.78 -18.35
N ILE A 83 -13.07 -14.41 -17.07
CA ILE A 83 -11.96 -14.32 -16.13
C ILE A 83 -11.18 -15.63 -16.04
N TRP A 84 -11.87 -16.78 -15.97
CA TRP A 84 -11.16 -18.06 -15.96
C TRP A 84 -10.31 -18.27 -17.22
N LEU A 85 -10.95 -18.25 -18.38
CA LEU A 85 -10.33 -18.60 -19.66
C LEU A 85 -9.23 -17.61 -20.10
N LYS A 86 -9.39 -16.33 -19.78
CA LYS A 86 -8.48 -15.26 -20.25
C LYS A 86 -7.51 -14.75 -19.18
N HIS A 87 -7.64 -15.18 -17.93
CA HIS A 87 -6.84 -14.67 -16.82
C HIS A 87 -6.28 -15.81 -15.95
N TYR A 88 -7.10 -16.44 -15.10
CA TYR A 88 -6.57 -17.34 -14.08
C TYR A 88 -6.18 -18.74 -14.59
N SER A 89 -6.75 -19.23 -15.71
CA SER A 89 -6.44 -20.58 -16.21
C SER A 89 -4.95 -20.76 -16.54
N GLU A 90 -4.31 -19.74 -17.11
CA GLU A 90 -2.88 -19.79 -17.43
C GLU A 90 -2.01 -19.87 -16.17
N LEU A 91 -2.36 -19.09 -15.13
CA LEU A 91 -1.65 -19.08 -13.86
C LEU A 91 -1.81 -20.42 -13.13
N MET A 92 -3.01 -20.99 -13.11
CA MET A 92 -3.27 -22.26 -12.43
C MET A 92 -2.58 -23.44 -13.13
N LYS A 93 -2.58 -23.49 -14.47
CA LYS A 93 -1.82 -24.51 -15.23
C LYS A 93 -0.32 -24.45 -14.97
N PHE A 94 0.20 -23.23 -14.80
CA PHE A 94 1.59 -23.05 -14.40
C PHE A 94 1.86 -23.65 -13.01
N ALA A 95 0.97 -23.44 -12.04
CA ALA A 95 1.10 -24.08 -10.73
C ALA A 95 1.00 -25.62 -10.79
N GLU A 96 0.08 -26.18 -11.57
CA GLU A 96 -0.06 -27.62 -11.78
C GLU A 96 1.20 -28.24 -12.41
N SER A 97 1.95 -27.47 -13.21
CA SER A 97 3.21 -27.94 -13.81
C SER A 97 4.39 -28.00 -12.82
N ILE A 98 4.27 -27.30 -11.69
CA ILE A 98 5.33 -27.19 -10.67
C ILE A 98 5.05 -28.07 -9.46
N ILE A 99 3.80 -28.08 -8.99
CA ILE A 99 3.41 -28.75 -7.75
C ILE A 99 3.02 -30.20 -8.07
N PRO A 100 3.57 -31.20 -7.36
CA PRO A 100 3.19 -32.61 -7.55
C PRO A 100 1.68 -32.83 -7.43
N ALA A 101 1.12 -33.68 -8.29
CA ALA A 101 -0.33 -33.92 -8.36
C ALA A 101 -0.94 -34.43 -7.04
N ASP A 102 -0.19 -35.21 -6.27
CA ASP A 102 -0.58 -35.72 -4.95
C ASP A 102 -0.62 -34.62 -3.87
N LYS A 103 -0.09 -33.42 -4.16
CA LYS A 103 -0.07 -32.26 -3.26
C LYS A 103 -1.10 -31.20 -3.58
N HIS A 104 -1.82 -31.31 -4.71
CA HIS A 104 -2.77 -30.28 -5.12
C HIS A 104 -3.85 -30.05 -4.05
N GLN A 105 -4.45 -31.12 -3.53
CA GLN A 105 -5.53 -31.03 -2.53
C GLN A 105 -5.12 -30.43 -1.18
N ASP A 106 -3.81 -30.48 -0.85
CA ASP A 106 -3.24 -29.93 0.39
C ASP A 106 -2.61 -28.54 0.19
N THR A 107 -2.63 -28.02 -1.05
CA THR A 107 -1.99 -26.75 -1.39
C THR A 107 -3.04 -25.63 -1.41
N PRO A 108 -3.01 -24.70 -0.44
CA PRO A 108 -3.91 -23.55 -0.44
C PRO A 108 -3.61 -22.57 -1.57
N VAL A 109 -4.68 -22.01 -2.14
CA VAL A 109 -4.60 -20.90 -3.10
C VAL A 109 -5.15 -19.65 -2.45
N PHE A 110 -4.37 -18.57 -2.45
CA PHE A 110 -4.78 -17.24 -2.04
C PHE A 110 -4.77 -16.31 -3.26
N VAL A 111 -5.94 -15.90 -3.74
CA VAL A 111 -6.08 -14.84 -4.74
C VAL A 111 -6.40 -13.54 -4.02
N LEU A 112 -5.41 -12.67 -3.93
CA LEU A 112 -5.49 -11.46 -3.14
C LEU A 112 -5.37 -10.27 -4.07
N SER A 113 -6.46 -9.52 -4.21
CA SER A 113 -6.52 -8.34 -5.06
C SER A 113 -6.23 -7.07 -4.25
N THR A 114 -5.51 -6.12 -4.86
CA THR A 114 -5.02 -4.91 -4.17
C THR A 114 -5.74 -3.65 -4.67
N ALA A 115 -5.08 -2.49 -4.65
CA ALA A 115 -5.66 -1.17 -4.92
C ALA A 115 -6.48 -1.07 -6.22
N GLY A 116 -6.12 -1.81 -7.27
CA GLY A 116 -6.90 -1.79 -8.53
C GLY A 116 -8.34 -2.26 -8.38
N MET A 117 -8.59 -3.23 -7.49
CA MET A 117 -9.93 -3.71 -7.17
C MET A 117 -10.64 -2.79 -6.18
N ARG A 118 -9.91 -2.18 -5.23
CA ARG A 118 -10.47 -1.20 -4.26
C ARG A 118 -11.14 -0.01 -4.95
N LEU A 119 -10.60 0.40 -6.11
CA LEU A 119 -11.15 1.49 -6.94
C LEU A 119 -12.46 1.15 -7.68
N LEU A 120 -12.88 -0.11 -7.72
CA LEU A 120 -14.13 -0.51 -8.39
C LEU A 120 -15.34 -0.38 -7.43
N PRO A 121 -16.58 -0.26 -7.95
CA PRO A 121 -17.78 -0.36 -7.12
C PRO A 121 -17.86 -1.71 -6.39
N LYS A 122 -18.30 -1.72 -5.12
CA LYS A 122 -18.35 -2.93 -4.26
C LYS A 122 -19.11 -4.10 -4.91
N ARG A 123 -20.22 -3.83 -5.61
CA ARG A 123 -20.97 -4.86 -6.35
C ARG A 123 -20.14 -5.53 -7.45
N THR A 124 -19.32 -4.76 -8.16
CA THR A 124 -18.43 -5.26 -9.20
C THR A 124 -17.29 -6.07 -8.59
N GLN A 125 -16.72 -5.61 -7.46
CA GLN A 125 -15.71 -6.37 -6.71
C GLN A 125 -16.25 -7.75 -6.31
N LYS A 126 -17.42 -7.81 -5.66
CA LYS A 126 -18.06 -9.07 -5.23
C LYS A 126 -18.29 -10.03 -6.40
N ALA A 127 -18.78 -9.54 -7.53
CA ALA A 127 -19.01 -10.38 -8.71
C ALA A 127 -17.72 -10.97 -9.30
N ILE A 128 -16.64 -10.19 -9.36
CA ILE A 128 -15.32 -10.66 -9.82
C ILE A 128 -14.75 -11.72 -8.88
N LEU A 129 -14.79 -11.47 -7.56
CA LEU A 129 -14.24 -12.39 -6.55
C LEU A 129 -15.01 -13.71 -6.51
N GLN A 130 -16.34 -13.66 -6.59
CA GLN A 130 -17.19 -14.84 -6.63
C GLN A 130 -16.90 -15.70 -7.86
N GLU A 131 -16.86 -15.10 -9.04
CA GLU A 131 -16.54 -15.82 -10.29
C GLU A 131 -15.14 -16.43 -10.24
N THR A 132 -14.17 -15.69 -9.69
CA THR A 132 -12.79 -16.16 -9.51
C THR A 132 -12.73 -17.38 -8.61
N CYS A 133 -13.37 -17.33 -7.43
CA CYS A 133 -13.39 -18.44 -6.50
C CYS A 133 -14.07 -19.68 -7.09
N ASN A 134 -15.25 -19.50 -7.69
CA ASN A 134 -16.00 -20.58 -8.33
C ASN A 134 -15.19 -21.25 -9.43
N SER A 135 -14.54 -20.43 -10.27
CA SER A 135 -13.73 -20.94 -11.38
C SER A 135 -12.55 -21.78 -10.90
N ILE A 136 -11.82 -21.35 -9.86
CA ILE A 136 -10.68 -22.12 -9.35
C ILE A 136 -11.16 -23.43 -8.70
N ARG A 137 -12.24 -23.39 -7.89
CA ARG A 137 -12.84 -24.59 -7.27
C ARG A 137 -13.33 -25.61 -8.32
N GLN A 138 -13.90 -25.14 -9.43
CA GLN A 138 -14.46 -26.01 -10.47
C GLN A 138 -13.41 -26.62 -11.40
N ASN A 139 -12.29 -25.94 -11.62
CA ASN A 139 -11.34 -26.30 -12.67
C ASN A 139 -9.99 -26.81 -12.15
N THR A 140 -9.76 -26.83 -10.83
CA THR A 140 -8.49 -27.28 -10.22
C THR A 140 -8.75 -28.14 -8.99
N ASN A 141 -7.78 -28.95 -8.60
CA ASN A 141 -7.82 -29.74 -7.36
C ASN A 141 -7.15 -29.02 -6.18
N PHE A 142 -6.82 -27.73 -6.32
CA PHE A 142 -6.17 -26.97 -5.27
C PHE A 142 -7.13 -26.58 -4.13
N GLN A 143 -6.59 -26.38 -2.94
CA GLN A 143 -7.38 -26.13 -1.74
C GLN A 143 -7.90 -24.68 -1.69
N ILE A 144 -9.22 -24.53 -1.68
CA ILE A 144 -9.93 -23.29 -1.34
C ILE A 144 -10.92 -23.59 -0.22
N SER A 145 -10.45 -23.45 1.01
CA SER A 145 -11.23 -23.72 2.23
C SER A 145 -12.36 -22.72 2.45
N SER A 146 -12.16 -21.44 2.12
CA SER A 146 -13.22 -20.43 2.18
C SER A 146 -13.02 -19.40 1.09
N CYS A 147 -14.03 -19.16 0.24
CA CYS A 147 -13.93 -18.09 -0.75
C CYS A 147 -13.61 -16.74 -0.12
N ARG A 148 -14.20 -16.43 1.05
CA ARG A 148 -14.00 -15.15 1.75
C ARG A 148 -12.53 -14.94 2.14
N LEU A 149 -11.85 -15.98 2.62
CA LEU A 149 -10.48 -15.88 3.11
C LEU A 149 -9.43 -16.10 2.00
N ASN A 150 -9.73 -16.99 1.05
CA ASN A 150 -8.84 -17.36 -0.04
C ASN A 150 -8.93 -16.43 -1.24
N VAL A 151 -10.10 -15.81 -1.52
CA VAL A 151 -10.33 -14.99 -2.72
C VAL A 151 -10.96 -13.66 -2.31
N GLN A 152 -10.13 -12.66 -2.06
CA GLN A 152 -10.58 -11.38 -1.50
C GLN A 152 -9.81 -10.17 -2.04
N THR A 153 -10.42 -9.00 -1.87
CA THR A 153 -9.71 -7.72 -2.01
C THR A 153 -9.20 -7.34 -0.62
N ILE A 154 -7.88 -7.38 -0.42
CA ILE A 154 -7.26 -7.00 0.85
C ILE A 154 -7.24 -5.49 0.99
N ASP A 155 -7.32 -4.94 2.20
CA ASP A 155 -7.10 -3.50 2.44
C ASP A 155 -5.60 -3.14 2.33
N GLY A 156 -5.30 -1.83 2.28
CA GLY A 156 -3.93 -1.35 2.10
C GLY A 156 -3.04 -1.61 3.31
N SER A 157 -3.61 -1.63 4.51
CA SER A 157 -2.89 -1.93 5.74
C SER A 157 -2.40 -3.38 5.78
N THR A 158 -3.25 -4.33 5.45
CA THR A 158 -2.93 -5.76 5.34
C THR A 158 -1.82 -6.01 4.32
N GLU A 159 -1.89 -5.34 3.17
CA GLU A 159 -0.83 -5.38 2.14
C GLU A 159 0.52 -4.87 2.68
N GLY A 160 0.51 -3.74 3.41
CA GLY A 160 1.69 -3.18 4.06
C GLY A 160 2.29 -4.09 5.15
N ILE A 161 1.45 -4.69 5.99
CA ILE A 161 1.87 -5.65 7.03
C ILE A 161 2.48 -6.90 6.40
N TYR A 162 1.88 -7.43 5.35
CA TYR A 162 2.44 -8.56 4.60
C TYR A 162 3.80 -8.20 3.97
N GLY A 163 3.96 -6.98 3.45
CA GLY A 163 5.25 -6.48 2.98
C GLY A 163 6.30 -6.44 4.09
N TRP A 164 5.96 -5.88 5.25
CA TRP A 164 6.82 -5.82 6.43
C TRP A 164 7.22 -7.22 6.94
N LEU A 165 6.28 -8.16 6.97
CA LEU A 165 6.54 -9.56 7.31
C LEU A 165 7.54 -10.20 6.34
N GLY A 166 7.33 -10.04 5.04
CA GLY A 166 8.25 -10.56 4.02
C GLY A 166 9.66 -9.99 4.14
N LEU A 167 9.78 -8.66 4.32
CA LEU A 167 11.06 -7.98 4.49
C LEU A 167 11.82 -8.48 5.71
N ASN A 168 11.19 -8.44 6.88
CA ASN A 168 11.84 -8.78 8.13
C ASN A 168 12.15 -10.27 8.25
N TYR A 169 11.35 -11.11 7.59
CA TYR A 169 11.67 -12.53 7.42
C TYR A 169 12.94 -12.75 6.60
N LEU A 170 13.06 -12.11 5.43
CA LEU A 170 14.26 -12.23 4.59
C LEU A 170 15.51 -11.66 5.27
N MET A 171 15.34 -10.64 6.10
CA MET A 171 16.41 -10.04 6.91
C MET A 171 16.72 -10.83 8.19
N GLY A 172 15.94 -11.88 8.51
CA GLY A 172 16.16 -12.74 9.68
C GLY A 172 15.82 -12.08 11.01
N GLN A 173 15.02 -11.01 11.02
CA GLN A 173 14.68 -10.23 12.22
C GLN A 173 13.73 -10.95 13.19
N PHE A 174 13.08 -12.02 12.72
CA PHE A 174 12.18 -12.82 13.55
C PHE A 174 12.88 -13.97 14.27
N ASN A 175 14.19 -14.13 14.08
CA ASN A 175 14.95 -15.21 14.71
C ASN A 175 15.39 -14.81 16.12
N ASN A 176 15.40 -15.76 17.05
CA ASN A 176 15.85 -15.54 18.43
C ASN A 176 15.11 -14.40 19.14
N TYR A 177 13.79 -14.35 18.96
CA TYR A 177 12.93 -13.41 19.63
C TYR A 177 13.13 -13.48 21.16
N ASP A 178 13.33 -12.32 21.79
CA ASP A 178 13.47 -12.17 23.24
C ASP A 178 12.19 -11.59 23.82
N PRO A 179 11.33 -12.40 24.48
CA PRO A 179 10.08 -11.91 25.07
C PRO A 179 10.26 -10.87 26.19
N SER A 180 11.48 -10.71 26.70
CA SER A 180 11.77 -9.72 27.75
C SER A 180 12.11 -8.34 27.20
N SER A 181 12.41 -8.22 25.90
CA SER A 181 12.61 -6.93 25.25
C SER A 181 11.28 -6.29 24.90
N LEU A 182 11.11 -5.01 25.27
CA LEU A 182 9.96 -4.21 24.81
C LEU A 182 10.16 -3.66 23.40
N LEU A 183 11.41 -3.56 22.96
CA LEU A 183 11.78 -3.01 21.65
C LEU A 183 12.33 -4.16 20.81
N HIS A 184 11.47 -4.72 19.96
CA HIS A 184 11.88 -5.68 18.95
C HIS A 184 12.29 -4.93 17.69
N GLU A 185 13.58 -4.59 17.58
CA GLU A 185 14.11 -3.88 16.43
C GLU A 185 13.81 -4.63 15.13
N THR A 186 13.19 -3.92 14.19
CA THR A 186 12.86 -4.42 12.86
C THR A 186 13.11 -3.32 11.84
N ILE A 187 13.02 -3.66 10.56
CA ILE A 187 13.21 -2.72 9.47
C ILE A 187 11.83 -2.30 8.97
N GLY A 188 11.62 -1.00 8.85
CA GLY A 188 10.42 -0.42 8.28
C GLY A 188 10.29 -0.76 6.79
N PHE A 189 9.06 -0.94 6.35
CA PHE A 189 8.71 -1.28 4.98
C PHE A 189 7.99 -0.10 4.34
N MET A 190 8.40 0.26 3.13
CA MET A 190 7.72 1.25 2.28
C MET A 190 7.45 0.63 0.92
N ASP A 191 6.22 0.75 0.43
CA ASP A 191 5.84 0.30 -0.91
C ASP A 191 5.14 1.43 -1.64
N MET A 192 5.60 1.75 -2.84
CA MET A 192 4.89 2.64 -3.75
C MET A 192 4.48 1.83 -4.96
N GLY A 193 3.22 1.39 -4.95
CA GLY A 193 2.61 0.72 -6.08
C GLY A 193 2.13 1.69 -7.16
N GLY A 194 1.41 1.15 -8.14
CA GLY A 194 0.80 1.97 -9.20
C GLY A 194 -0.37 2.82 -8.71
N ALA A 195 -1.10 2.37 -7.69
CA ALA A 195 -2.34 3.02 -7.23
C ALA A 195 -2.37 3.44 -5.76
N SER A 196 -1.55 2.86 -4.89
CA SER A 196 -1.41 3.26 -3.49
C SER A 196 0.06 3.31 -3.09
N THR A 197 0.33 3.95 -1.95
CA THR A 197 1.60 3.87 -1.24
C THR A 197 1.33 3.40 0.19
N GLN A 198 2.28 2.70 0.80
CA GLN A 198 2.17 2.11 2.13
C GLN A 198 3.45 2.35 2.93
N ILE A 199 3.30 2.47 4.25
CA ILE A 199 4.39 2.43 5.22
C ILE A 199 4.00 1.49 6.36
N ALA A 200 4.93 0.67 6.83
CA ALA A 200 4.74 -0.20 7.99
C ALA A 200 6.02 -0.29 8.81
N PHE A 201 5.97 0.03 10.10
CA PHE A 201 7.15 -0.03 10.99
C PHE A 201 6.77 -0.16 12.46
N VAL A 202 7.66 -0.75 13.24
CA VAL A 202 7.56 -0.78 14.71
C VAL A 202 8.17 0.52 15.22
N PRO A 203 7.45 1.37 15.97
CA PRO A 203 8.01 2.60 16.51
C PRO A 203 9.22 2.32 17.40
N SER A 204 10.31 3.07 17.24
CA SER A 204 11.58 2.84 17.95
C SER A 204 11.62 3.34 19.40
N SER A 205 10.51 3.84 19.95
CA SER A 205 10.43 4.25 21.34
C SER A 205 9.19 3.72 22.05
N ALA A 206 9.36 3.28 23.29
CA ALA A 206 8.28 2.79 24.13
C ALA A 206 7.22 3.87 24.39
N GLU A 207 7.63 5.15 24.45
CA GLU A 207 6.70 6.28 24.59
C GLU A 207 5.78 6.40 23.37
N GLN A 208 6.30 6.28 22.15
CA GLN A 208 5.49 6.31 20.94
C GLN A 208 4.57 5.09 20.85
N ILE A 209 5.04 3.91 21.25
CA ILE A 209 4.20 2.70 21.31
C ILE A 209 3.03 2.89 22.28
N GLU A 210 3.28 3.46 23.46
CA GLU A 210 2.23 3.69 24.46
C GLU A 210 1.24 4.75 24.01
N ARG A 211 1.73 5.87 23.48
CA ARG A 211 0.90 7.00 23.05
C ARG A 211 -0.01 6.63 21.87
N HIS A 212 0.48 5.80 20.95
CA HIS A 212 -0.23 5.44 19.73
C HIS A 212 -0.81 4.03 19.78
N ARG A 213 -1.00 3.43 20.96
CA ARG A 213 -1.41 2.03 21.09
C ARG A 213 -2.66 1.68 20.26
N GLU A 214 -3.62 2.60 20.20
CA GLU A 214 -4.88 2.45 19.44
C GLU A 214 -4.67 2.48 17.91
N ASP A 215 -3.55 3.03 17.44
CA ASP A 215 -3.13 3.07 16.03
C ASP A 215 -2.35 1.83 15.59
N LEU A 216 -1.82 1.05 16.55
CA LEU A 216 -0.93 -0.06 16.24
C LEU A 216 -1.71 -1.35 16.00
N SER A 217 -1.40 -2.01 14.89
CA SER A 217 -1.83 -3.39 14.66
C SER A 217 -0.87 -4.34 15.38
N ARG A 218 -1.41 -5.36 16.04
CA ARG A 218 -0.60 -6.41 16.65
C ARG A 218 -0.48 -7.60 15.68
N VAL A 219 0.75 -7.98 15.35
CA VAL A 219 1.03 -9.08 14.43
C VAL A 219 1.66 -10.23 15.20
N THR A 220 1.12 -11.44 15.04
CA THR A 220 1.61 -12.64 15.73
C THR A 220 2.19 -13.64 14.75
N LEU A 221 3.33 -14.25 15.11
CA LEU A 221 3.92 -15.40 14.44
C LEU A 221 4.20 -16.51 15.46
N ARG A 222 4.44 -17.71 14.94
CA ARG A 222 4.87 -18.89 15.66
C ARG A 222 6.22 -19.37 15.16
N THR A 223 7.14 -19.58 16.09
CA THR A 223 8.42 -20.23 15.83
C THR A 223 8.24 -21.74 15.61
N VAL A 224 9.24 -22.40 15.04
CA VAL A 224 9.21 -23.86 14.80
C VAL A 224 9.02 -24.64 16.09
N GLU A 225 9.51 -24.18 17.25
CA GLU A 225 9.26 -24.85 18.53
C GLU A 225 7.84 -24.64 19.09
N GLY A 226 7.05 -23.72 18.52
CA GLY A 226 5.68 -23.44 18.93
C GLY A 226 5.54 -22.20 19.82
N GLN A 227 6.59 -21.41 20.01
CA GLN A 227 6.52 -20.16 20.75
C GLN A 227 5.81 -19.09 19.91
N THR A 228 4.79 -18.46 20.48
CA THR A 228 4.12 -17.32 19.87
C THR A 228 4.91 -16.04 20.15
N VAL A 229 5.16 -15.25 19.10
CA VAL A 229 5.93 -14.00 19.12
C VAL A 229 5.10 -12.87 18.53
N GLU A 230 5.25 -11.65 19.02
CA GLU A 230 4.38 -10.53 18.66
C GLU A 230 5.12 -9.20 18.44
N TRP A 231 4.53 -8.35 17.59
CA TRP A 231 5.00 -7.00 17.31
C TRP A 231 3.83 -6.01 17.24
N ASN A 232 4.03 -4.81 17.80
CA ASN A 232 3.12 -3.68 17.65
C ASN A 232 3.57 -2.82 16.48
N LEU A 233 2.81 -2.87 15.40
CA LEU A 233 3.18 -2.36 14.09
C LEU A 233 2.27 -1.20 13.73
N PHE A 234 2.85 -0.03 13.47
CA PHE A 234 2.13 1.04 12.81
C PHE A 234 2.08 0.74 11.32
N VAL A 235 0.90 0.93 10.71
CA VAL A 235 0.72 0.81 9.27
C VAL A 235 -0.20 1.89 8.76
N ALA A 236 0.19 2.53 7.67
CA ALA A 236 -0.64 3.51 6.99
C ALA A 236 -0.60 3.30 5.48
N THR A 237 -1.70 3.62 4.81
CA THR A 237 -1.86 3.52 3.37
C THR A 237 -2.47 4.79 2.79
N TRP A 238 -2.02 5.20 1.61
CA TRP A 238 -2.62 6.30 0.87
C TRP A 238 -3.08 5.80 -0.50
N LEU A 239 -4.36 5.47 -0.59
CA LEU A 239 -5.00 5.13 -1.86
C LEU A 239 -5.00 6.36 -2.80
N GLY A 240 -4.66 6.17 -4.07
CA GLY A 240 -4.52 7.25 -5.04
C GLY A 240 -3.18 8.00 -5.00
N PHE A 241 -2.23 7.59 -4.16
CA PHE A 241 -0.88 8.16 -4.07
C PHE A 241 0.19 7.25 -4.68
N GLY A 242 -0.20 6.09 -5.22
CA GLY A 242 0.69 5.31 -6.07
C GLY A 242 1.03 6.07 -7.35
N ALA A 243 2.18 5.77 -7.96
CA ALA A 243 2.78 6.63 -8.98
C ALA A 243 1.89 6.88 -10.21
N ASN A 244 1.10 5.89 -10.66
CA ASN A 244 0.23 6.05 -11.82
C ASN A 244 -1.04 6.85 -11.48
N GLU A 245 -1.63 6.64 -10.30
CA GLU A 245 -2.81 7.42 -9.87
C GLU A 245 -2.44 8.86 -9.52
N ALA A 246 -1.26 9.08 -8.92
CA ALA A 246 -0.70 10.41 -8.74
C ALA A 246 -0.51 11.12 -10.10
N ARG A 247 0.01 10.41 -11.12
CA ARG A 247 0.14 10.95 -12.49
C ARG A 247 -1.20 11.33 -13.09
N LYS A 248 -2.23 10.50 -12.95
CA LYS A 248 -3.60 10.80 -13.42
C LYS A 248 -4.18 12.02 -12.73
N ARG A 249 -4.06 12.11 -11.40
CA ARG A 249 -4.52 13.27 -10.60
C ARG A 249 -3.82 14.55 -11.04
N TYR A 250 -2.52 14.47 -11.28
CA TYR A 250 -1.72 15.59 -11.77
C TYR A 250 -2.16 16.08 -13.15
N ILE A 251 -2.36 15.18 -14.13
CA ILE A 251 -2.87 15.57 -15.45
C ILE A 251 -4.26 16.20 -15.36
N LYS A 252 -5.15 15.65 -14.53
CA LYS A 252 -6.46 16.25 -14.24
C LYS A 252 -6.34 17.66 -13.65
N GLN A 253 -5.40 17.88 -12.73
CA GLN A 253 -5.13 19.21 -12.17
C GLN A 253 -4.67 20.20 -13.26
N LEU A 254 -3.77 19.79 -14.16
CA LEU A 254 -3.33 20.64 -15.28
C LEU A 254 -4.49 20.99 -16.23
N ILE A 255 -5.34 20.01 -16.58
CA ILE A 255 -6.53 20.23 -17.42
C ILE A 255 -7.51 21.20 -16.77
N ASN A 256 -7.78 21.03 -15.47
CA ASN A 256 -8.69 21.91 -14.74
C ASN A 256 -8.16 23.35 -14.68
N LEU A 257 -6.85 23.53 -14.45
CA LEU A 257 -6.22 24.86 -14.45
C LEU A 257 -6.26 25.51 -15.84
N ALA A 258 -6.03 24.73 -16.90
CA ALA A 258 -6.13 25.23 -18.27
C ALA A 258 -7.56 25.64 -18.63
N SER A 259 -8.56 24.87 -18.18
CA SER A 259 -9.98 25.11 -18.46
C SER A 259 -10.53 26.40 -17.86
N VAL A 260 -9.87 26.97 -16.85
CA VAL A 260 -10.24 28.27 -16.26
C VAL A 260 -9.84 29.44 -17.17
N ASN A 261 -8.92 29.23 -18.11
CA ASN A 261 -8.45 30.28 -19.02
C ASN A 261 -9.00 30.02 -20.43
N GLU A 262 -10.00 30.79 -20.84
CA GLU A 262 -10.66 30.66 -22.16
C GLU A 262 -9.70 30.78 -23.35
N ASN A 263 -8.49 31.33 -23.16
CA ASN A 263 -7.47 31.47 -24.19
C ASN A 263 -6.54 30.24 -24.32
N LEU A 264 -6.60 29.29 -23.40
CA LEU A 264 -5.85 28.05 -23.48
C LEU A 264 -6.65 27.05 -24.32
N HIS A 265 -6.15 26.77 -25.52
CA HIS A 265 -6.67 25.74 -26.41
C HIS A 265 -6.57 24.34 -25.77
N ASP A 266 -7.02 23.30 -26.48
CA ASP A 266 -6.89 21.87 -26.08
C ASP A 266 -5.42 21.40 -25.92
N ARG A 267 -4.43 22.30 -25.83
CA ARG A 267 -3.01 22.03 -25.63
C ARG A 267 -2.58 22.43 -24.21
N ILE A 268 -2.01 21.48 -23.50
CA ILE A 268 -1.60 21.63 -22.10
C ILE A 268 -0.11 21.39 -21.99
N ASN A 269 0.59 22.35 -21.39
CA ASN A 269 2.01 22.23 -21.11
C ASN A 269 2.23 21.44 -19.81
N ASP A 270 3.01 20.36 -19.89
CA ASP A 270 3.38 19.54 -18.76
C ASP A 270 4.88 19.68 -18.44
N PRO A 271 5.26 20.34 -17.33
CA PRO A 271 6.66 20.45 -16.92
C PRO A 271 7.29 19.09 -16.52
N CYS A 272 6.49 18.10 -16.14
CA CYS A 272 6.94 16.77 -15.73
C CYS A 272 7.04 15.76 -16.89
N LEU A 273 6.72 16.16 -18.11
CA LEU A 273 6.90 15.36 -19.31
C LEU A 273 8.15 15.85 -20.06
N PRO A 274 9.03 14.95 -20.56
CA PRO A 274 10.26 15.36 -21.24
C PRO A 274 10.01 16.29 -22.42
N LYS A 275 10.96 17.19 -22.68
CA LYS A 275 10.80 18.26 -23.67
C LYS A 275 10.49 17.71 -25.07
N GLY A 276 9.33 18.09 -25.62
CA GLY A 276 8.89 17.66 -26.95
C GLY A 276 8.23 16.28 -27.02
N ALA A 277 8.12 15.56 -25.90
CA ALA A 277 7.22 14.41 -25.82
C ALA A 277 5.77 14.90 -25.82
N THR A 278 4.88 14.14 -26.47
CA THR A 278 3.45 14.45 -26.52
C THR A 278 2.61 13.20 -26.30
N PHE A 279 1.41 13.38 -25.76
CA PHE A 279 0.36 12.35 -25.75
C PHE A 279 -1.02 12.98 -25.72
N THR A 280 -2.04 12.22 -26.10
CA THR A 280 -3.45 12.66 -26.04
C THR A 280 -4.12 12.08 -24.81
N HIS A 281 -4.86 12.93 -24.08
CA HIS A 281 -5.67 12.52 -22.95
C HIS A 281 -7.13 12.89 -23.18
N GLU A 282 -8.05 11.98 -22.88
CA GLU A 282 -9.49 12.24 -22.95
C GLU A 282 -10.02 12.54 -21.55
N PHE A 283 -10.69 13.69 -21.40
CA PHE A 283 -11.28 14.14 -20.16
C PHE A 283 -12.63 14.82 -20.45
N ASP A 284 -13.70 14.40 -19.77
CA ASP A 284 -15.07 14.86 -19.98
C ASP A 284 -15.52 14.89 -21.46
N GLY A 285 -15.15 13.85 -22.22
CA GLY A 285 -15.48 13.73 -23.65
C GLY A 285 -14.70 14.66 -24.59
N LYS A 286 -13.75 15.45 -24.07
CA LYS A 286 -12.85 16.30 -24.83
C LYS A 286 -11.45 15.70 -24.88
N LYS A 287 -10.76 15.90 -26.00
CA LYS A 287 -9.39 15.43 -26.20
C LYS A 287 -8.40 16.57 -26.01
N PHE A 288 -7.50 16.42 -25.05
CA PHE A 288 -6.42 17.34 -24.77
C PHE A 288 -5.10 16.77 -25.29
N THR A 289 -4.27 17.61 -25.92
CA THR A 289 -2.90 17.30 -26.29
C THR A 289 -1.98 17.79 -25.20
N ILE A 290 -1.33 16.86 -24.51
CA ILE A 290 -0.34 17.17 -23.47
C ILE A 290 1.04 17.25 -24.14
N GLU A 291 1.76 18.35 -23.90
CA GLU A 291 3.08 18.61 -24.48
C GLU A 291 4.11 18.86 -23.38
N GLY A 292 5.23 18.15 -23.47
CA GLY A 292 6.27 18.18 -22.46
C GLY A 292 7.17 19.39 -22.61
N VAL A 293 7.34 20.13 -21.53
CA VAL A 293 8.25 21.28 -21.47
C VAL A 293 9.61 20.89 -20.89
N GLY A 294 9.66 19.80 -20.11
CA GLY A 294 10.87 19.32 -19.44
C GLY A 294 11.46 20.37 -18.49
N ASN A 295 10.69 20.85 -17.52
CA ASN A 295 11.13 21.83 -16.54
C ASN A 295 11.07 21.22 -15.14
N TYR A 296 12.22 20.79 -14.64
CA TYR A 296 12.31 20.03 -13.40
C TYR A 296 11.79 20.80 -12.18
N GLU A 297 12.20 22.06 -12.03
CA GLU A 297 11.82 22.89 -10.89
C GLU A 297 10.32 23.17 -10.86
N MET A 298 9.72 23.43 -12.03
CA MET A 298 8.27 23.61 -12.14
C MET A 298 7.53 22.29 -11.94
N CYS A 299 8.10 21.16 -12.36
CA CYS A 299 7.52 19.84 -12.10
C CYS A 299 7.39 19.57 -10.60
N VAL A 300 8.49 19.65 -9.84
CA VAL A 300 8.51 19.40 -8.39
C VAL A 300 7.53 20.32 -7.65
N ARG A 301 7.48 21.61 -8.02
CA ARG A 301 6.52 22.57 -7.44
C ARG A 301 5.06 22.23 -7.76
N SER A 302 4.80 21.76 -8.97
CA SER A 302 3.43 21.49 -9.43
C SER A 302 2.85 20.19 -8.87
N ILE A 303 3.70 19.24 -8.49
CA ILE A 303 3.29 17.97 -7.86
C ILE A 303 3.19 18.07 -6.33
N TYR A 304 3.81 19.07 -5.69
CA TYR A 304 3.74 19.27 -4.23
C TYR A 304 2.30 19.27 -3.66
N PRO A 305 1.32 19.96 -4.26
CA PRO A 305 -0.07 19.95 -3.76
C PRO A 305 -0.73 18.57 -3.73
N LEU A 306 -0.23 17.59 -4.50
CA LEU A 306 -0.79 16.24 -4.55
C LEU A 306 -0.57 15.47 -3.24
N LEU A 307 0.39 15.89 -2.41
CA LEU A 307 0.62 15.34 -1.06
C LEU A 307 -0.49 15.70 -0.06
N MET A 308 -1.28 16.74 -0.35
CA MET A 308 -2.40 17.16 0.50
C MET A 308 -1.98 17.48 1.95
N LYS A 309 -0.80 18.07 2.16
CA LYS A 309 -0.29 18.45 3.50
C LYS A 309 -1.14 19.52 4.23
N SER A 310 -2.06 20.18 3.52
CA SER A 310 -2.96 21.17 4.13
C SER A 310 -4.18 20.56 4.82
N ILE A 311 -4.36 19.23 4.76
CA ILE A 311 -5.43 18.57 5.49
C ILE A 311 -5.15 18.68 6.99
N PRO A 312 -6.11 19.15 7.81
CA PRO A 312 -5.93 19.27 9.25
C PRO A 312 -5.60 17.92 9.90
N CYS A 313 -4.64 17.95 10.82
CA CYS A 313 -4.31 16.82 11.66
C CYS A 313 -5.31 16.75 12.83
N ALA A 314 -6.01 15.63 12.97
CA ALA A 314 -6.97 15.44 14.06
C ALA A 314 -6.27 15.39 15.42
N GLU A 315 -5.13 14.68 15.48
CA GLU A 315 -4.26 14.60 16.64
C GLU A 315 -2.79 14.53 16.18
N GLU A 316 -1.92 15.37 16.73
CA GLU A 316 -0.50 15.39 16.36
C GLU A 316 0.28 14.26 17.05
N PRO A 317 1.27 13.63 16.39
CA PRO A 317 1.78 13.94 15.05
C PRO A 317 0.98 13.33 13.89
N CYS A 318 1.00 13.98 12.73
CA CYS A 318 0.48 13.43 11.48
C CYS A 318 1.55 13.30 10.39
N LEU A 319 1.37 12.28 9.56
CA LEU A 319 1.97 12.16 8.23
C LEU A 319 1.18 12.99 7.22
N PHE A 320 1.66 13.07 5.97
CA PHE A 320 0.95 13.77 4.90
C PHE A 320 -0.47 13.20 4.67
N ASN A 321 -1.34 14.01 4.05
CA ASN A 321 -2.77 13.71 3.90
C ASN A 321 -3.52 13.58 5.25
N GLY A 322 -3.00 14.14 6.34
CA GLY A 322 -3.66 14.20 7.65
C GLY A 322 -3.74 12.86 8.38
N ILE A 323 -2.88 11.89 8.05
CA ILE A 323 -2.91 10.56 8.70
C ILE A 323 -2.19 10.64 10.03
N HIS A 324 -2.93 10.45 11.13
CA HIS A 324 -2.37 10.34 12.47
C HIS A 324 -1.45 9.12 12.59
N GLY A 325 -0.35 9.26 13.32
CA GLY A 325 0.50 8.13 13.67
C GLY A 325 1.78 8.52 14.40
N PRO A 326 2.60 7.52 14.79
CA PRO A 326 3.86 7.74 15.47
C PRO A 326 4.81 8.60 14.65
N LYS A 327 5.59 9.44 15.35
CA LYS A 327 6.65 10.23 14.73
C LYS A 327 7.75 9.30 14.20
N LEU A 328 8.14 9.49 12.95
CA LEU A 328 9.28 8.82 12.32
C LEU A 328 10.60 9.34 12.91
N ASP A 329 11.47 8.45 13.40
CA ASP A 329 12.80 8.78 13.92
C ASP A 329 13.88 8.23 12.97
N PHE A 330 14.13 8.92 11.86
CA PHE A 330 15.13 8.49 10.86
C PHE A 330 16.57 8.48 11.38
N GLN A 331 16.86 8.86 12.62
CA GLN A 331 18.18 8.63 13.22
C GLN A 331 18.33 7.18 13.71
N LYS A 332 17.21 6.50 14.00
CA LYS A 332 17.18 5.12 14.51
C LYS A 332 16.51 4.18 13.52
N ASP A 333 15.37 4.59 12.99
CA ASP A 333 14.55 3.81 12.09
C ASP A 333 15.24 3.66 10.74
N LYS A 334 15.15 2.45 10.18
CA LYS A 334 15.65 2.10 8.85
C LYS A 334 14.50 1.60 8.02
N PHE A 335 14.43 2.04 6.78
CA PHE A 335 13.37 1.70 5.85
C PHE A 335 13.91 1.08 4.58
N VAL A 336 13.21 0.04 4.10
CA VAL A 336 13.41 -0.50 2.75
C VAL A 336 12.19 -0.18 1.90
N GLY A 337 12.44 0.53 0.80
CA GLY A 337 11.46 0.87 -0.23
C GLY A 337 11.45 -0.14 -1.37
N VAL A 338 10.28 -0.62 -1.76
CA VAL A 338 10.09 -1.55 -2.89
C VAL A 338 9.24 -0.92 -4.01
N SER A 339 9.00 -1.68 -5.07
CA SER A 339 8.18 -1.26 -6.21
C SER A 339 8.72 0.02 -6.87
N GLU A 340 7.94 1.10 -6.98
CA GLU A 340 8.38 2.33 -7.65
C GLU A 340 9.58 3.00 -6.97
N TYR A 341 9.82 2.76 -5.67
CA TYR A 341 11.07 3.17 -5.01
C TYR A 341 12.31 2.51 -5.62
N TRP A 342 12.17 1.30 -6.18
CA TRP A 342 13.22 0.58 -6.89
C TRP A 342 13.13 0.78 -8.41
N TYR A 343 12.01 0.44 -9.05
CA TYR A 343 11.90 0.41 -10.52
C TYR A 343 12.23 1.76 -11.15
N THR A 344 11.69 2.85 -10.60
CA THR A 344 12.00 4.18 -11.11
C THR A 344 13.47 4.52 -10.84
N ALA A 345 13.95 4.37 -9.60
CA ALA A 345 15.31 4.75 -9.22
C ALA A 345 16.41 3.92 -9.91
N ASN A 346 16.21 2.62 -10.06
CA ASN A 346 17.21 1.68 -10.58
C ASN A 346 17.13 1.54 -12.10
N ASP A 347 15.97 1.19 -12.66
CA ASP A 347 15.88 0.73 -14.05
C ASP A 347 16.11 1.86 -15.07
N ILE A 348 15.89 3.11 -14.62
CA ILE A 348 16.06 4.33 -15.44
C ILE A 348 17.25 5.15 -14.96
N PHE A 349 17.37 5.38 -13.65
CA PHE A 349 18.39 6.29 -13.11
C PHE A 349 19.62 5.58 -12.53
N GLN A 350 19.63 4.25 -12.43
CA GLN A 350 20.75 3.45 -11.88
C GLN A 350 21.17 3.93 -10.48
N SER A 351 20.20 4.38 -9.69
CA SER A 351 20.33 4.90 -8.32
C SER A 351 19.63 4.00 -7.30
N GLY A 352 19.48 2.70 -7.61
CA GLY A 352 18.95 1.72 -6.65
C GLY A 352 19.91 1.48 -5.49
N GLY A 353 19.38 0.98 -4.37
CA GLY A 353 20.18 0.67 -3.18
C GLY A 353 20.16 1.79 -2.15
N GLU A 354 21.29 2.04 -1.49
CA GLU A 354 21.40 3.08 -0.46
C GLU A 354 21.05 4.43 -1.07
N TYR A 355 20.13 5.15 -0.43
CA TYR A 355 19.55 6.33 -1.02
C TYR A 355 20.48 7.54 -0.91
N ASP A 356 20.86 8.07 -2.07
CA ASP A 356 21.60 9.32 -2.22
C ASP A 356 20.71 10.35 -2.92
N PHE A 357 20.13 11.26 -2.14
CA PHE A 357 19.29 12.34 -2.66
C PHE A 357 20.03 13.17 -3.71
N LYS A 358 21.30 13.55 -3.47
CA LYS A 358 22.04 14.45 -4.36
C LYS A 358 22.31 13.79 -5.71
N GLY A 359 22.77 12.54 -5.70
CA GLY A 359 23.03 11.76 -6.91
C GLY A 359 21.76 11.47 -7.68
N PHE A 360 20.68 11.07 -6.99
CA PHE A 360 19.41 10.77 -7.63
C PHE A 360 18.75 12.02 -8.23
N ASN A 361 18.60 13.10 -7.45
CA ASN A 361 18.02 14.37 -7.89
C ASN A 361 18.74 14.94 -9.13
N SER A 362 20.07 14.86 -9.17
CA SER A 362 20.85 15.36 -10.33
C SER A 362 20.54 14.60 -11.62
N ARG A 363 20.47 13.26 -11.55
CA ARG A 363 20.14 12.42 -12.73
C ARG A 363 18.69 12.62 -13.18
N VAL A 364 17.77 12.77 -12.21
CA VAL A 364 16.36 13.06 -12.50
C VAL A 364 16.23 14.39 -13.23
N LYS A 365 16.90 15.44 -12.73
CA LYS A 365 16.90 16.75 -13.39
C LYS A 365 17.42 16.67 -14.83
N GLU A 366 18.58 16.05 -15.04
CA GLU A 366 19.16 15.88 -16.38
C GLU A 366 18.21 15.16 -17.34
N TYR A 367 17.57 14.09 -16.88
CA TYR A 367 16.58 13.34 -17.66
C TYR A 367 15.35 14.18 -18.00
N CYS A 368 14.76 14.86 -17.00
CA CYS A 368 13.58 15.68 -17.17
C CYS A 368 13.78 16.81 -18.20
N GLU A 369 14.96 17.44 -18.19
CA GLU A 369 15.31 18.56 -19.07
C GLU A 369 15.81 18.12 -20.46
N SER A 370 16.05 16.82 -20.65
CA SER A 370 16.49 16.27 -21.93
C SER A 370 15.37 16.28 -22.99
N PRO A 371 15.69 16.60 -24.26
CA PRO A 371 14.75 16.44 -25.35
C PRO A 371 14.29 14.98 -25.52
N TRP A 372 13.02 14.78 -25.84
CA TRP A 372 12.46 13.44 -26.04
C TRP A 372 13.21 12.62 -27.09
N GLY A 373 13.67 13.27 -28.17
CA GLY A 373 14.50 12.61 -29.19
C GLY A 373 15.81 12.04 -28.64
N THR A 374 16.43 12.71 -27.67
CA THR A 374 17.64 12.23 -27.00
C THR A 374 17.34 11.03 -26.12
N ILE A 375 16.25 11.06 -25.36
CA ILE A 375 15.81 9.92 -24.53
C ILE A 375 15.51 8.70 -25.40
N LEU A 376 14.84 8.88 -26.53
CA LEU A 376 14.60 7.81 -27.50
C LEU A 376 15.90 7.21 -28.05
N GLN A 377 16.91 8.05 -28.31
CA GLN A 377 18.21 7.57 -28.77
C GLN A 377 18.92 6.78 -27.66
N ASN A 378 19.01 7.32 -26.45
CA ASN A 378 19.59 6.64 -25.29
C ASN A 378 18.90 5.31 -24.98
N SER A 379 17.57 5.22 -25.20
CA SER A 379 16.81 3.98 -25.08
C SER A 379 17.27 2.93 -26.10
N LYS A 380 17.45 3.32 -27.37
CA LYS A 380 18.00 2.43 -28.42
C LYS A 380 19.42 1.99 -28.13
N ASP A 381 20.20 2.84 -27.47
CA ASP A 381 21.57 2.57 -27.05
C ASP A 381 21.62 1.69 -25.79
N GLY A 382 20.46 1.30 -25.22
CA GLY A 382 20.35 0.35 -24.12
C GLY A 382 20.49 0.97 -22.72
N GLN A 383 20.44 2.29 -22.58
CA GLN A 383 20.66 2.97 -21.29
C GLN A 383 19.53 2.77 -20.26
N TYR A 384 18.32 2.38 -20.71
CA TYR A 384 17.13 2.26 -19.87
C TYR A 384 16.56 0.83 -19.82
N SER A 385 17.44 -0.16 -19.72
CA SER A 385 17.06 -1.56 -19.44
C SER A 385 16.04 -2.17 -20.44
N GLY A 386 16.02 -1.66 -21.68
CA GLY A 386 15.08 -2.10 -22.72
C GLY A 386 13.60 -1.75 -22.45
N LEU A 387 13.34 -0.78 -21.57
CA LEU A 387 11.98 -0.34 -21.25
C LEU A 387 11.30 0.31 -22.47
N ASP A 388 10.02 -0.01 -22.66
CA ASP A 388 9.17 0.62 -23.67
C ASP A 388 9.10 2.16 -23.44
N PRO A 389 9.55 2.97 -24.42
CA PRO A 389 9.60 4.42 -24.25
C PRO A 389 8.23 5.07 -24.00
N GLU A 390 7.21 4.61 -24.72
CA GLU A 390 5.86 5.17 -24.65
C GLU A 390 5.18 4.83 -23.33
N LYS A 391 5.46 3.64 -22.80
CA LYS A 391 4.82 3.14 -21.56
C LYS A 391 5.54 3.56 -20.27
N PHE A 392 6.87 3.67 -20.29
CA PHE A 392 7.66 3.87 -19.07
C PHE A 392 8.47 5.16 -19.06
N LEU A 393 9.13 5.50 -20.17
CA LEU A 393 10.07 6.62 -20.21
C LEU A 393 9.37 7.98 -20.23
N LYS A 394 8.18 8.09 -20.84
CA LYS A 394 7.41 9.35 -20.82
C LYS A 394 7.07 9.82 -19.39
N ASP A 395 6.69 8.89 -18.52
CA ASP A 395 6.28 9.21 -17.14
C ASP A 395 7.44 9.18 -16.13
N ALA A 396 8.65 8.80 -16.55
CA ALA A 396 9.81 8.62 -15.67
C ALA A 396 10.17 9.87 -14.88
N CYS A 397 10.15 11.05 -15.53
CA CYS A 397 10.41 12.32 -14.86
C CYS A 397 9.40 12.57 -13.73
N PHE A 398 8.09 12.47 -14.03
CA PHE A 398 7.04 12.59 -13.01
C PHE A 398 7.22 11.58 -11.87
N LYS A 399 7.41 10.30 -12.19
CA LYS A 399 7.49 9.22 -11.18
C LYS A 399 8.68 9.42 -10.24
N ALA A 400 9.84 9.81 -10.78
CA ALA A 400 11.02 10.03 -9.96
C ALA A 400 10.87 11.26 -9.06
N SER A 401 10.33 12.35 -9.60
CA SER A 401 9.98 13.53 -8.81
C SER A 401 8.93 13.20 -7.73
N TRP A 402 7.95 12.34 -8.04
CA TRP A 402 6.95 11.90 -7.07
C TRP A 402 7.55 11.05 -5.95
N VAL A 403 8.45 10.12 -6.26
CA VAL A 403 9.20 9.35 -5.25
C VAL A 403 9.96 10.29 -4.30
N MET A 404 10.68 11.28 -4.83
CA MET A 404 11.40 12.25 -3.99
C MET A 404 10.47 13.09 -3.13
N ASN A 405 9.37 13.59 -3.70
CA ASN A 405 8.37 14.40 -2.99
C ASN A 405 7.70 13.59 -1.86
N VAL A 406 7.34 12.32 -2.09
CA VAL A 406 6.78 11.45 -1.04
C VAL A 406 7.79 11.17 0.06
N LEU A 407 9.06 10.89 -0.27
CA LEU A 407 10.09 10.65 0.75
C LEU A 407 10.39 11.89 1.59
N HIS A 408 10.68 13.02 0.94
CA HIS A 408 11.20 14.22 1.62
C HIS A 408 10.12 15.15 2.13
N ASP A 409 9.10 15.44 1.31
CA ASP A 409 8.05 16.37 1.69
C ASP A 409 6.88 15.63 2.37
N GLY A 410 6.65 14.37 1.99
CA GLY A 410 5.62 13.51 2.59
C GLY A 410 6.04 12.93 3.93
N PHE A 411 7.06 12.08 3.94
CA PHE A 411 7.54 11.38 5.13
C PHE A 411 8.62 12.13 5.91
N GLU A 412 9.09 13.28 5.42
CA GLU A 412 10.10 14.10 6.10
C GLU A 412 11.45 13.39 6.26
N LEU A 413 11.78 12.51 5.30
CA LEU A 413 13.09 11.90 5.21
C LEU A 413 14.16 12.99 5.04
N PRO A 414 15.21 13.05 5.88
CA PRO A 414 16.25 14.08 5.74
C PRO A 414 16.98 13.99 4.40
N ARG A 415 17.30 15.15 3.82
CA ARG A 415 18.12 15.24 2.59
C ARG A 415 19.58 15.19 2.97
N ILE A 416 20.07 13.97 3.14
CA ILE A 416 21.47 13.68 3.47
C ILE A 416 22.40 14.33 2.45
N GLY A 417 23.34 15.16 2.92
CA GLY A 417 24.27 15.93 2.06
C GLY A 417 23.82 17.35 1.69
N PHE A 418 22.64 17.78 2.15
CA PHE A 418 22.17 19.17 2.09
C PHE A 418 21.85 19.71 3.49
N GLU A 419 21.13 18.94 4.30
CA GLU A 419 20.70 19.36 5.64
C GLU A 419 21.74 18.99 6.72
N LEU A 420 22.31 17.78 6.64
CA LEU A 420 23.31 17.31 7.62
C LEU A 420 24.72 17.89 7.42
N ASP A 421 25.00 18.45 6.24
CA ASP A 421 26.32 19.06 5.96
C ASP A 421 26.38 20.52 6.45
N GLN A 422 25.24 21.15 6.78
CA GLN A 422 25.19 22.50 7.35
C GLN A 422 25.47 22.52 8.86
N ASP A 423 25.12 21.45 9.58
CA ASP A 423 25.31 21.36 11.05
C ASP A 423 26.72 20.84 11.47
N GLY A 424 27.58 20.49 10.51
CA GLY A 424 28.90 19.89 10.75
C GLY A 424 30.09 20.65 10.18
N ALA A 425 29.89 21.83 9.59
CA ALA A 425 30.92 22.56 8.85
C ALA A 425 31.80 23.50 9.68
N ASP A 426 31.60 23.59 11.00
CA ASP A 426 32.31 24.57 11.84
C ASP A 426 33.43 24.00 12.72
N ASP A 427 33.71 22.68 12.77
CA ASP A 427 34.85 22.21 13.58
C ASP A 427 35.45 20.85 13.21
N VAL A 428 35.75 20.59 11.93
CA VAL A 428 36.61 19.45 11.55
C VAL A 428 37.65 19.86 10.51
N GLY A 429 38.92 19.82 10.93
CA GLY A 429 40.09 20.08 10.08
C GLY A 429 40.11 19.20 8.82
N LYS A 430 40.61 19.79 7.74
CA LYS A 430 40.58 19.33 6.34
C LYS A 430 41.26 17.98 6.01
N ASP A 431 41.56 17.11 6.97
CA ASP A 431 42.41 15.93 6.72
C ASP A 431 41.82 14.56 7.10
N ASP A 432 40.55 14.47 7.53
CA ASP A 432 39.94 13.17 7.92
C ASP A 432 38.54 12.90 7.31
N SER A 433 38.16 13.64 6.27
CA SER A 433 36.88 13.49 5.55
C SER A 433 36.69 12.11 4.91
N SER A 434 37.76 11.31 4.77
CA SER A 434 37.71 9.97 4.19
C SER A 434 37.33 8.88 5.21
N LYS A 435 37.52 9.11 6.51
CA LYS A 435 37.19 8.13 7.57
C LYS A 435 35.82 8.34 8.20
N ALA A 436 35.29 9.56 8.16
CA ALA A 436 33.94 9.87 8.65
C ALA A 436 32.80 9.32 7.76
N ILE A 437 33.09 9.02 6.49
CA ILE A 437 32.08 8.55 5.51
C ILE A 437 31.63 7.10 5.79
N MET A 438 32.42 6.29 6.51
CA MET A 438 32.10 4.85 6.70
C MET A 438 31.07 4.54 7.80
N ASN A 439 30.58 5.55 8.54
CA ASN A 439 29.63 5.36 9.66
C ASN A 439 28.33 6.18 9.50
N LYS A 440 27.99 6.62 8.29
CA LYS A 440 26.75 7.39 8.06
C LYS A 440 25.55 6.45 8.12
N HIS A 441 24.67 6.61 9.12
CA HIS A 441 23.37 5.94 9.15
C HIS A 441 22.57 6.35 7.91
N VAL A 442 22.27 5.38 7.04
CA VAL A 442 21.42 5.59 5.86
C VAL A 442 20.01 5.10 6.22
N PRO A 443 19.04 6.03 6.43
CA PRO A 443 17.71 5.70 6.92
C PRO A 443 16.83 5.02 5.86
N PHE A 444 17.17 5.13 4.57
CA PHE A 444 16.35 4.59 3.49
C PHE A 444 17.21 3.89 2.42
N LYS A 445 16.73 2.74 1.98
CA LYS A 445 17.32 1.96 0.89
C LYS A 445 16.21 1.46 -0.03
N SER A 446 16.39 1.51 -1.34
CA SER A 446 15.51 0.80 -2.27
C SER A 446 16.04 -0.60 -2.59
N ALA A 447 15.14 -1.57 -2.76
CA ALA A 447 15.49 -2.93 -3.15
C ALA A 447 14.34 -3.63 -3.91
N ASP A 448 14.67 -4.47 -4.89
CA ASP A 448 13.77 -5.49 -5.45
C ASP A 448 13.90 -6.83 -4.73
N SER A 449 15.05 -7.07 -4.10
CA SER A 449 15.44 -8.35 -3.55
C SER A 449 16.29 -8.18 -2.29
N VAL A 450 16.20 -9.18 -1.41
CA VAL A 450 16.99 -9.27 -0.17
C VAL A 450 17.70 -10.62 -0.17
N GLY A 451 19.03 -10.60 -0.14
CA GLY A 451 19.84 -11.82 -0.18
C GLY A 451 19.63 -12.65 -1.44
N GLY A 452 19.36 -12.00 -2.59
CA GLY A 452 19.09 -12.65 -3.87
C GLY A 452 17.67 -13.21 -4.02
N LYS A 453 16.81 -13.06 -3.01
CA LYS A 453 15.39 -13.45 -3.06
C LYS A 453 14.52 -12.23 -3.30
N GLU A 454 13.56 -12.34 -4.20
CA GLU A 454 12.60 -11.27 -4.47
C GLU A 454 11.83 -10.89 -3.20
N LEU A 455 11.72 -9.59 -2.94
CA LEU A 455 10.93 -9.05 -1.84
C LEU A 455 9.49 -8.80 -2.33
N SER A 456 8.57 -9.68 -1.92
CA SER A 456 7.14 -9.55 -2.22
C SER A 456 6.30 -9.69 -0.95
N TRP A 457 5.26 -8.86 -0.81
CA TRP A 457 4.29 -8.98 0.28
C TRP A 457 3.62 -10.37 0.32
N THR A 458 3.51 -11.07 -0.81
CA THR A 458 2.97 -12.43 -0.85
C THR A 458 3.78 -13.43 0.00
N LEU A 459 5.07 -13.17 0.21
CA LEU A 459 5.92 -13.92 1.16
C LEU A 459 5.43 -13.76 2.60
N GLY A 460 5.00 -12.57 3.00
CA GLY A 460 4.42 -12.33 4.32
C GLY A 460 3.10 -13.08 4.52
N ARG A 461 2.23 -13.11 3.49
CA ARG A 461 0.99 -13.89 3.54
C ARG A 461 1.26 -15.38 3.76
N ILE A 462 2.20 -15.95 3.00
CA ILE A 462 2.51 -17.37 3.11
C ILE A 462 3.28 -17.70 4.39
N LEU A 463 4.09 -16.77 4.91
CA LEU A 463 4.72 -16.89 6.21
C LEU A 463 3.70 -17.00 7.33
N LEU A 464 2.72 -16.10 7.33
CA LEU A 464 1.64 -16.13 8.31
C LEU A 464 0.85 -17.46 8.23
N TYR A 465 0.61 -17.96 7.01
CA TYR A 465 -0.01 -19.27 6.81
C TYR A 465 0.85 -20.41 7.34
N ALA A 466 2.09 -20.54 6.89
CA ALA A 466 2.99 -21.62 7.32
C ALA A 466 3.18 -21.62 8.84
N SER A 467 3.24 -20.44 9.44
CA SER A 467 3.38 -20.25 10.88
C SER A 467 2.13 -20.67 11.66
N SER A 468 0.93 -20.39 11.14
CA SER A 468 -0.34 -20.83 11.74
C SER A 468 -0.52 -22.35 11.80
N GLN A 469 0.24 -23.11 10.99
CA GLN A 469 0.19 -24.58 10.96
C GLN A 469 1.00 -25.23 12.09
N ILE A 470 1.64 -24.44 12.95
CA ILE A 470 2.42 -24.94 14.08
C ILE A 470 1.57 -24.92 15.34
N GLU A 471 1.53 -26.03 16.05
CA GLU A 471 0.88 -26.13 17.35
C GLU A 471 1.58 -25.25 18.40
N PRO A 472 0.82 -24.50 19.22
CA PRO A 472 1.39 -23.63 20.24
C PRO A 472 2.02 -24.43 21.39
N LEU A 473 2.97 -23.82 22.10
CA LEU A 473 3.56 -24.39 23.32
C LEU A 473 2.58 -24.36 24.51
N LYS A 474 1.66 -23.40 24.54
CA LYS A 474 0.63 -23.25 25.56
C LYS A 474 -0.74 -23.14 24.91
N ASN A 475 -1.76 -23.72 25.53
CA ASN A 475 -3.11 -23.72 24.98
C ASN A 475 -3.77 -22.34 24.92
N ASP A 476 -3.30 -21.38 25.71
CA ASP A 476 -3.84 -20.01 25.79
C ASP A 476 -3.06 -18.99 24.94
N ASP A 477 -2.17 -19.46 24.05
CA ASP A 477 -1.42 -18.58 23.14
C ASP A 477 -2.35 -17.88 22.14
N LEU A 478 -2.00 -16.63 21.79
CA LEU A 478 -2.72 -15.86 20.78
C LEU A 478 -2.80 -16.61 19.44
N GLU A 479 -3.92 -16.44 18.74
CA GLU A 479 -4.05 -16.95 17.36
C GLU A 479 -3.04 -16.23 16.45
N ILE A 480 -2.47 -16.98 15.51
CA ILE A 480 -1.52 -16.47 14.53
C ILE A 480 -2.27 -15.66 13.47
N GLY A 481 -1.93 -14.39 13.34
CA GLY A 481 -2.62 -13.50 12.44
C GLY A 481 -2.27 -12.03 12.65
N ILE A 482 -3.15 -11.18 12.16
CA ILE A 482 -3.08 -9.73 12.33
C ILE A 482 -4.30 -9.33 13.15
N TYR A 483 -4.06 -8.72 14.30
CA TYR A 483 -5.05 -7.99 15.07
C TYR A 483 -4.93 -6.53 14.62
N PRO A 484 -5.87 -6.04 13.80
CA PRO A 484 -5.80 -4.68 13.31
C PRO A 484 -5.87 -3.67 14.45
N SER A 485 -5.45 -2.43 14.18
CA SER A 485 -5.55 -1.35 15.16
C SER A 485 -6.99 -1.12 15.60
N GLU A 486 -7.19 -0.70 16.84
CA GLU A 486 -8.54 -0.45 17.41
C GLU A 486 -9.30 0.58 16.56
N ILE A 487 -8.56 1.58 16.06
CA ILE A 487 -9.09 2.62 15.18
C ILE A 487 -9.45 2.06 13.79
N SER A 488 -8.89 0.95 13.31
CA SER A 488 -9.29 0.44 11.99
C SER A 488 -10.74 -0.06 11.96
N GLY A 489 -11.27 -0.52 13.11
CA GLY A 489 -12.56 -1.20 13.19
C GLY A 489 -12.66 -2.49 12.37
N THR A 490 -11.52 -3.05 11.94
CA THR A 490 -11.46 -4.26 11.12
C THR A 490 -11.32 -5.53 11.97
N GLU A 491 -11.92 -6.63 11.51
CA GLU A 491 -11.86 -7.91 12.22
C GLU A 491 -10.47 -8.54 12.15
N PHE A 492 -10.18 -9.44 13.10
CA PHE A 492 -8.96 -10.23 13.11
C PHE A 492 -8.75 -11.00 11.79
N ILE A 493 -7.54 -10.89 11.24
CA ILE A 493 -7.15 -11.57 10.00
C ILE A 493 -6.32 -12.79 10.35
N SER A 494 -6.93 -13.98 10.29
CA SER A 494 -6.25 -15.21 10.63
C SER A 494 -5.13 -15.57 9.63
N GLY A 495 -4.03 -16.08 10.16
CA GLY A 495 -2.90 -16.58 9.38
C GLY A 495 -3.23 -17.84 8.60
N GLY A 496 -4.08 -18.71 9.15
CA GLY A 496 -4.49 -19.96 8.54
C GLY A 496 -5.95 -20.29 8.81
N HIS A 497 -6.38 -21.47 8.38
CA HIS A 497 -7.73 -21.93 8.68
C HIS A 497 -7.64 -22.84 9.91
N ASN A 498 -8.12 -22.37 11.06
CA ASN A 498 -8.56 -23.29 12.10
C ASN A 498 -9.78 -24.04 11.55
N SER A 499 -9.78 -25.37 11.67
CA SER A 499 -10.88 -26.26 11.26
C SER A 499 -12.17 -26.09 12.09
N GLY A 500 -12.29 -25.01 12.85
CA GLY A 500 -13.51 -24.60 13.54
C GLY A 500 -14.42 -23.85 12.57
N TYR A 501 -15.38 -24.57 12.00
CA TYR A 501 -16.60 -24.10 11.33
C TYR A 501 -16.77 -22.58 11.22
N ILE A 502 -16.34 -22.01 10.08
CA ILE A 502 -16.97 -20.80 9.55
C ILE A 502 -18.04 -21.32 8.58
N SER A 503 -19.31 -21.24 8.98
CA SER A 503 -20.43 -21.49 8.07
C SER A 503 -20.32 -20.55 6.87
N GLU A 504 -20.31 -21.09 5.66
CA GLU A 504 -20.34 -20.31 4.39
C GLU A 504 -21.70 -19.64 4.13
N ASP A 505 -22.52 -19.40 5.16
CA ASP A 505 -23.81 -18.71 5.06
C ASP A 505 -23.73 -17.35 5.74
N ASP A 506 -23.04 -16.41 5.10
CA ASP A 506 -23.36 -15.00 5.21
C ASP A 506 -23.41 -14.45 3.78
N SER A 507 -24.53 -14.75 3.10
CA SER A 507 -25.06 -13.80 2.15
C SER A 507 -25.24 -12.49 2.90
N ASP A 508 -24.50 -11.45 2.49
CA ASP A 508 -24.89 -10.07 2.72
C ASP A 508 -26.30 -9.85 2.12
N ASP A 509 -27.32 -10.33 2.80
CA ASP A 509 -28.69 -9.91 2.64
C ASP A 509 -28.76 -8.56 3.36
N GLU A 510 -28.52 -7.50 2.58
CA GLU A 510 -29.35 -6.31 2.73
C GLU A 510 -30.79 -6.80 2.95
N LYS A 511 -31.26 -6.65 4.19
CA LYS A 511 -32.64 -6.93 4.57
C LYS A 511 -33.55 -6.11 3.68
N ASP A 512 -34.10 -6.73 2.64
CA ASP A 512 -35.40 -6.41 2.08
C ASP A 512 -35.89 -7.55 1.17
N GLY A 513 -36.58 -8.52 1.78
CA GLY A 513 -37.33 -9.57 1.11
C GLY A 513 -38.78 -9.66 1.65
N PRO A 514 -39.78 -9.99 0.81
CA PRO A 514 -41.15 -9.47 0.89
C PRO A 514 -42.09 -10.17 1.91
N PHE A 515 -41.54 -10.88 2.90
CA PHE A 515 -42.32 -11.59 3.91
C PHE A 515 -42.51 -10.79 5.22
N GLY A 516 -41.61 -9.85 5.51
CA GLY A 516 -41.72 -8.97 6.69
C GLY A 516 -42.94 -8.06 6.64
N HIS A 517 -43.26 -7.49 5.47
CA HIS A 517 -44.38 -6.55 5.31
C HIS A 517 -45.75 -7.17 5.64
N PHE A 518 -45.94 -8.47 5.40
CA PHE A 518 -47.23 -9.14 5.68
C PHE A 518 -47.46 -9.45 7.16
N ILE A 519 -46.40 -9.81 7.89
CA ILE A 519 -46.50 -10.13 9.32
C ILE A 519 -46.56 -8.84 10.17
N TYR A 520 -45.76 -7.82 9.83
CA TYR A 520 -45.80 -6.53 10.52
C TYR A 520 -47.11 -5.75 10.26
N SER A 521 -47.70 -5.85 9.07
CA SER A 521 -49.00 -5.21 8.78
C SER A 521 -50.17 -5.89 9.49
N SER A 522 -50.17 -7.23 9.59
CA SER A 522 -51.26 -7.98 10.23
C SER A 522 -51.28 -7.82 11.75
N ILE A 523 -50.11 -7.79 12.40
CA ILE A 523 -49.99 -7.58 13.86
C ILE A 523 -50.34 -6.13 14.23
N PHE A 524 -49.94 -5.15 13.42
CA PHE A 524 -50.25 -3.75 13.66
C PHE A 524 -51.76 -3.46 13.57
N VAL A 525 -52.46 -4.05 12.60
CA VAL A 525 -53.92 -3.87 12.45
C VAL A 525 -54.68 -4.51 13.61
N PHE A 526 -54.27 -5.71 14.07
CA PHE A 526 -54.91 -6.38 15.21
C PHE A 526 -54.73 -5.62 16.53
N LEU A 527 -53.54 -5.08 16.78
CA LEU A 527 -53.27 -4.27 17.98
C LEU A 527 -54.00 -2.93 17.95
N MET A 528 -54.15 -2.30 16.78
CA MET A 528 -54.90 -1.05 16.63
C MET A 528 -56.40 -1.22 16.90
N PHE A 529 -57.01 -2.30 16.39
CA PHE A 529 -58.42 -2.60 16.67
C PHE A 529 -58.64 -2.99 18.14
N PHE A 530 -57.72 -3.73 18.76
CA PHE A 530 -57.77 -4.06 20.18
C PHE A 530 -57.71 -2.80 21.06
N PHE A 531 -56.84 -1.83 20.73
CA PHE A 531 -56.70 -0.60 21.50
C PHE A 531 -57.91 0.34 21.37
N ILE A 532 -58.46 0.48 20.15
CA ILE A 532 -59.64 1.32 19.90
C ILE A 532 -60.90 0.73 20.56
N TYR A 533 -61.06 -0.59 20.52
CA TYR A 533 -62.20 -1.27 21.15
C TYR A 533 -62.18 -1.18 22.68
N HIS A 534 -61.00 -1.30 23.31
CA HIS A 534 -60.88 -1.37 24.77
C HIS A 534 -60.73 0.00 25.46
N PHE A 535 -60.10 0.99 24.81
CA PHE A 535 -59.84 2.31 25.40
C PHE A 535 -60.67 3.46 24.79
N GLY A 536 -61.16 3.32 23.56
CA GLY A 536 -61.89 4.40 22.86
C GLY A 536 -63.29 4.68 23.42
N LYS A 537 -63.95 3.68 24.01
CA LYS A 537 -65.36 3.80 24.44
C LYS A 537 -65.56 4.57 25.75
N HIS A 538 -64.52 4.70 26.58
CA HIS A 538 -64.66 5.25 27.93
C HIS A 538 -64.11 6.68 28.11
N HIS A 539 -63.32 7.20 27.17
CA HIS A 539 -62.61 8.48 27.36
C HIS A 539 -63.06 9.66 26.49
N PHE A 540 -63.82 9.44 25.41
CA PHE A 540 -64.22 10.52 24.49
C PHE A 540 -65.61 11.13 24.74
N LYS A 541 -66.30 10.75 25.82
CA LYS A 541 -67.61 11.32 26.17
C LYS A 541 -67.55 12.55 27.09
N ARG A 542 -66.35 13.02 27.46
CA ARG A 542 -66.18 14.04 28.52
C ARG A 542 -65.42 15.32 28.14
N TRP A 543 -65.03 15.49 26.89
CA TRP A 543 -64.41 16.73 26.41
C TRP A 543 -65.16 17.31 25.20
N GLY A 544 -66.48 17.42 25.36
CA GLY A 544 -67.33 18.23 24.51
C GLY A 544 -67.77 19.46 25.30
N LYS A 545 -67.05 20.57 25.15
CA LYS A 545 -67.51 21.97 25.28
C LYS A 545 -66.30 22.91 25.24
N GLY A 546 -66.14 23.60 24.12
CA GLY A 546 -65.30 24.80 24.01
C GLY A 546 -64.25 24.75 22.91
N LEU A 547 -64.65 24.86 21.65
CA LEU A 547 -63.86 25.49 20.57
C LEU A 547 -64.79 25.76 19.38
N ASN A 548 -65.30 26.98 19.32
CA ASN A 548 -65.98 27.56 18.17
C ASN A 548 -64.94 28.22 17.24
N TYR A 549 -65.24 28.23 15.93
CA TYR A 549 -64.62 28.96 14.79
C TYR A 549 -63.35 28.31 14.20
N LEU A 550 -63.27 27.89 12.92
CA LEU A 550 -63.42 28.64 11.65
C LEU A 550 -63.80 27.73 10.42
N PRO A 551 -64.33 28.28 9.30
CA PRO A 551 -64.91 27.53 8.17
C PRO A 551 -64.03 27.43 6.89
N ILE A 552 -64.27 26.42 6.03
CA ILE A 552 -63.69 26.27 4.68
C ILE A 552 -64.71 26.66 3.58
N PRO A 553 -64.41 27.60 2.66
CA PRO A 553 -65.36 28.05 1.63
C PRO A 553 -65.52 27.10 0.42
N ARG A 554 -66.76 27.04 -0.07
CA ARG A 554 -67.30 26.19 -1.15
C ARG A 554 -66.85 26.51 -2.59
N GLN A 555 -65.79 27.29 -2.81
CA GLN A 555 -65.39 27.76 -4.15
C GLN A 555 -64.22 26.99 -4.78
N VAL A 556 -63.50 26.16 -4.03
CA VAL A 556 -62.34 25.44 -4.56
C VAL A 556 -62.74 24.16 -5.31
N SER A 557 -63.90 23.56 -5.01
CA SER A 557 -64.31 22.32 -5.70
C SER A 557 -64.80 22.55 -7.14
N ASN A 558 -65.21 23.77 -7.50
CA ASN A 558 -65.88 24.04 -8.79
C ASN A 558 -65.02 24.83 -9.80
N PHE A 559 -63.81 25.26 -9.44
CA PHE A 559 -62.86 25.92 -10.35
C PHE A 559 -61.94 24.92 -11.06
N VAL A 560 -61.51 23.88 -10.33
CA VAL A 560 -60.57 22.84 -10.82
C VAL A 560 -61.19 22.00 -11.94
N ALA A 561 -62.52 21.84 -11.96
CA ALA A 561 -63.21 21.07 -13.00
C ALA A 561 -63.47 21.85 -14.30
N ARG A 562 -63.22 23.17 -14.38
CA ARG A 562 -63.60 24.00 -15.55
C ARG A 562 -62.44 24.53 -16.41
N VAL A 563 -61.20 24.48 -15.93
CA VAL A 563 -60.06 25.04 -16.70
C VAL A 563 -59.29 23.95 -17.45
N ALA A 564 -59.40 22.68 -17.03
CA ALA A 564 -58.73 21.53 -17.65
C ALA A 564 -59.25 21.13 -19.05
N GLN A 565 -60.11 21.91 -19.70
CA GLN A 565 -60.69 21.56 -21.02
C GLN A 565 -60.67 22.68 -22.08
N LYS A 566 -59.96 23.79 -21.88
CA LYS A 566 -59.81 24.82 -22.92
C LYS A 566 -58.40 25.41 -22.93
N ILE A 567 -57.54 24.92 -23.83
CA ILE A 567 -56.77 25.69 -24.84
C ILE A 567 -55.55 24.85 -25.29
N PRO A 568 -55.44 24.52 -26.59
CA PRO A 568 -54.23 23.96 -27.20
C PRO A 568 -53.26 25.08 -27.64
N GLY A 569 -51.95 24.86 -27.44
CA GLY A 569 -50.89 25.75 -27.95
C GLY A 569 -50.28 26.75 -26.95
N PHE A 570 -49.97 26.33 -25.72
CA PHE A 570 -49.10 27.09 -24.81
C PHE A 570 -47.81 26.31 -24.57
N ASP A 571 -46.84 26.53 -25.46
CA ASP A 571 -45.42 26.43 -25.15
C ASP A 571 -45.00 27.77 -24.54
N LEU A 572 -44.41 27.76 -23.34
CA LEU A 572 -43.46 28.79 -22.96
C LEU A 572 -42.43 28.26 -21.95
N VAL A 573 -41.18 28.25 -22.45
CA VAL A 573 -39.90 28.40 -21.74
C VAL A 573 -39.43 27.20 -20.91
N ALA A 574 -38.70 26.36 -21.65
CA ALA A 574 -37.48 25.73 -21.19
C ALA A 574 -36.52 26.71 -20.50
N VAL A 575 -35.87 26.26 -19.42
CA VAL A 575 -34.41 26.35 -19.12
C VAL A 575 -34.22 25.98 -17.64
N HIS A 576 -33.87 24.71 -17.42
CA HIS A 576 -33.09 24.10 -16.32
C HIS A 576 -33.57 22.67 -16.00
N SER A 577 -33.56 21.80 -17.02
CA SER A 577 -33.38 20.36 -16.80
C SER A 577 -32.07 19.95 -17.46
N ARG A 578 -30.97 20.37 -16.86
CA ARG A 578 -29.67 19.71 -17.01
C ARG A 578 -29.08 19.54 -15.62
N ALA A 579 -28.57 18.33 -15.40
CA ALA A 579 -27.55 17.99 -14.43
C ALA A 579 -27.91 18.21 -12.95
N TYR A 580 -28.62 17.24 -12.37
CA TYR A 580 -28.34 16.79 -11.01
C TYR A 580 -28.49 15.27 -10.97
N ASN A 581 -27.60 14.61 -11.71
CA ASN A 581 -27.29 13.18 -11.64
C ASN A 581 -25.96 12.98 -12.36
N GLU A 582 -24.92 13.66 -11.87
CA GLU A 582 -23.51 13.43 -12.21
C GLU A 582 -22.68 14.44 -11.40
N LEU A 583 -22.49 14.15 -10.11
CA LEU A 583 -21.41 14.68 -9.27
C LEU A 583 -21.38 13.89 -7.96
N GLU A 584 -21.30 12.56 -8.11
CA GLU A 584 -20.81 11.68 -7.06
C GLU A 584 -19.86 10.66 -7.71
N GLN A 585 -18.88 11.20 -8.43
CA GLN A 585 -17.56 10.58 -8.55
C GLN A 585 -16.55 11.52 -7.89
N SER A 586 -16.78 11.79 -6.61
CA SER A 586 -15.65 11.75 -5.71
C SER A 586 -15.17 10.30 -5.74
N ILE A 587 -13.93 10.09 -6.18
CA ILE A 587 -13.17 8.97 -5.63
C ILE A 587 -13.25 9.22 -4.13
N SER A 588 -14.08 8.45 -3.44
CA SER A 588 -14.11 8.42 -1.99
C SER A 588 -12.74 7.92 -1.56
N LEU A 589 -11.82 8.86 -1.37
CA LEU A 589 -10.54 8.67 -0.70
C LEU A 589 -10.76 8.51 0.83
N GLU A 590 -11.99 8.25 1.28
CA GLU A 590 -12.30 7.84 2.65
C GLU A 590 -11.86 6.38 2.89
N GLU A 591 -10.54 6.14 2.91
CA GLU A 591 -9.96 5.38 4.02
C GLU A 591 -9.39 6.43 4.98
N GLY A 592 -10.32 7.10 5.65
CA GLY A 592 -10.10 8.17 6.60
C GLY A 592 -11.33 8.24 7.49
N TYR A 593 -11.12 7.98 8.76
CA TYR A 593 -12.08 7.74 9.83
C TYR A 593 -13.36 8.60 9.79
N ARG A 594 -14.54 7.95 9.75
CA ARG A 594 -15.83 8.59 10.09
C ARG A 594 -16.06 8.47 11.59
N VAL A 595 -15.90 9.56 12.33
CA VAL A 595 -16.40 9.63 13.72
C VAL A 595 -17.91 9.87 13.66
N THR A 596 -18.67 8.95 14.25
CA THR A 596 -20.10 9.08 14.50
C THR A 596 -20.37 10.13 15.57
N ASP A 597 -21.30 11.03 15.27
CA ASP A 597 -21.86 12.06 16.16
C ASP A 597 -22.37 11.50 17.51
N SER A 598 -22.16 12.28 18.57
CA SER A 598 -23.00 12.26 19.78
C SER A 598 -23.15 13.67 20.40
N PRO A 599 -24.22 13.93 21.18
CA PRO A 599 -25.00 15.15 21.03
C PRO A 599 -24.76 16.25 22.08
N ARG A 600 -25.00 17.50 21.63
CA ARG A 600 -25.58 18.67 22.33
C ARG A 600 -25.14 19.02 23.76
N GLN A 601 -24.47 20.17 23.89
CA GLN A 601 -24.75 21.38 24.72
C GLN A 601 -23.43 22.18 24.79
N SER A 602 -23.33 23.51 24.80
CA SER A 602 -24.26 24.63 24.92
C SER A 602 -23.58 25.89 24.36
N THR A 603 -24.41 26.89 24.10
CA THR A 603 -24.16 28.20 23.48
C THR A 603 -23.22 29.14 24.25
N ASN A 604 -22.42 29.93 23.53
CA ASN A 604 -22.40 31.39 23.71
C ASN A 604 -21.73 32.14 22.53
N TYR A 605 -22.47 33.12 22.02
CA TYR A 605 -22.12 34.09 20.97
C TYR A 605 -21.13 35.16 21.47
N SER A 606 -20.19 35.60 20.61
CA SER A 606 -20.21 36.94 19.99
C SER A 606 -19.05 37.15 18.97
N PRO A 607 -19.17 38.12 18.04
CA PRO A 607 -18.56 38.06 16.70
C PRO A 607 -17.38 39.03 16.47
N ASP A 608 -16.94 39.08 15.20
CA ASP A 608 -16.10 40.07 14.51
C ASP A 608 -14.58 39.85 14.45
N LEU A 609 -14.08 39.40 13.29
CA LEU A 609 -13.51 40.32 12.27
C LEU A 609 -12.96 39.55 11.06
N SER A 610 -13.53 39.87 9.90
CA SER A 610 -13.06 39.56 8.56
C SER A 610 -11.81 40.37 8.19
N VAL A 611 -10.72 39.74 7.70
CA VAL A 611 -9.81 40.35 6.71
C VAL A 611 -9.21 39.28 5.80
N LEU A 612 -9.68 39.24 4.56
CA LEU A 612 -8.97 38.77 3.37
C LEU A 612 -7.79 39.72 3.09
N ARG A 613 -6.58 39.20 2.83
CA ARG A 613 -5.63 39.84 1.90
C ARG A 613 -4.60 38.89 1.33
N THR A 614 -4.77 38.67 0.04
CA THR A 614 -3.81 38.35 -1.02
C THR A 614 -2.54 39.23 -0.96
N ARG A 615 -1.35 38.65 -1.22
CA ARG A 615 -0.52 38.93 -2.42
C ARG A 615 0.87 38.26 -2.38
N LEU A 616 1.24 37.75 -3.56
CA LEU A 616 2.56 37.41 -4.06
C LEU A 616 3.46 38.66 -4.25
N ALA A 617 4.77 38.51 -4.03
CA ALA A 617 5.92 39.11 -4.74
C ALA A 617 7.21 38.70 -3.98
N ILE A 618 8.07 37.79 -4.47
CA ILE A 618 9.23 38.00 -5.37
C ILE A 618 10.08 39.24 -5.04
N GLY A 619 11.34 38.99 -4.64
CA GLY A 619 12.43 39.97 -4.60
C GLY A 619 13.77 39.26 -4.36
N LEU A 620 14.57 39.16 -5.41
CA LEU A 620 15.93 38.61 -5.50
C LEU A 620 17.00 39.72 -5.29
N ASN A 621 18.19 39.27 -4.90
CA ASN A 621 19.55 39.86 -5.04
C ASN A 621 20.19 40.71 -3.91
N ASP A 622 21.28 40.11 -3.40
CA ASP A 622 22.69 40.55 -3.41
C ASP A 622 23.27 41.59 -2.42
N GLU A 623 24.24 41.04 -1.66
CA GLU A 623 25.64 41.47 -1.46
C GLU A 623 26.06 42.62 -0.50
N TYR A 624 26.86 42.18 0.50
CA TYR A 624 28.16 42.69 0.98
C TYR A 624 28.31 44.07 1.69
N GLU A 625 28.73 43.97 2.97
CA GLU A 625 30.03 44.45 3.51
C GLU A 625 30.00 45.30 4.82
N ASN A 626 30.55 44.71 5.90
CA ASN A 626 31.32 45.21 7.06
C ASN A 626 31.01 46.56 7.77
N LEU A 627 30.93 46.52 9.11
CA LEU A 627 31.81 47.28 10.05
C LEU A 627 31.54 47.00 11.55
N VAL A 628 32.48 46.28 12.17
CA VAL A 628 33.17 46.46 13.47
C VAL A 628 32.53 47.36 14.55
N ARG A 629 32.39 46.82 15.80
CA ARG A 629 32.96 47.38 17.06
C ARG A 629 32.68 46.55 18.34
N ASP A 630 33.77 46.08 18.93
CA ASP A 630 34.18 46.07 20.36
C ASP A 630 33.35 45.47 21.53
N VAL A 631 33.86 44.32 22.07
CA VAL A 631 34.35 43.96 23.45
C VAL A 631 33.69 44.65 24.69
N PRO A 632 33.53 44.07 25.92
CA PRO A 632 34.27 42.95 26.55
C PRO A 632 33.52 41.87 27.38
N VAL A 633 34.27 40.78 27.54
CA VAL A 633 34.22 39.68 28.52
C VAL A 633 34.52 40.15 29.97
N PRO A 634 34.12 39.37 31.00
CA PRO A 634 35.09 38.99 32.02
C PRO A 634 35.16 37.49 32.31
N ALA A 635 36.32 37.12 32.82
CA ALA A 635 36.98 35.83 32.82
C ALA A 635 36.78 35.02 34.12
N SER A 636 37.54 33.90 34.16
CA SER A 636 38.01 33.12 35.32
C SER A 636 37.21 31.84 35.61
N ALA A 637 37.81 30.69 35.94
CA ALA A 637 39.18 30.39 36.34
C ALA A 637 39.56 28.93 36.03
N SER A 638 40.85 28.75 35.79
CA SER A 638 41.64 27.52 35.72
C SER A 638 41.59 26.66 36.99
N SER A 639 41.78 25.34 36.86
CA SER A 639 42.82 24.62 37.59
C SER A 639 43.06 23.22 37.00
N SER A 640 44.23 22.68 37.32
CA SER A 640 45.07 21.80 36.53
C SER A 640 45.38 20.48 37.24
N ILE A 641 45.61 19.43 36.44
CA ILE A 641 46.58 18.32 36.63
C ILE A 641 46.35 17.32 37.78
N GLY A 642 46.38 16.03 37.43
CA GLY A 642 46.73 14.94 38.35
C GLY A 642 46.64 13.55 37.73
N ALA A 643 47.76 13.05 37.18
CA ALA A 643 47.92 11.65 36.80
C ALA A 643 48.23 10.78 38.04
N GLY A 644 47.63 9.59 38.12
CA GLY A 644 47.90 8.61 39.17
C GLY A 644 47.56 7.18 38.72
N THR A 645 48.58 6.34 38.64
CA THR A 645 48.56 4.90 38.32
C THR A 645 48.22 4.04 39.55
N GLY A 646 47.50 2.92 39.36
CA GLY A 646 47.45 1.85 40.38
C GLY A 646 46.40 0.74 40.18
N GLY A 647 46.84 -0.39 39.60
CA GLY A 647 46.68 -1.77 40.11
C GLY A 647 45.30 -2.46 40.24
N GLY A 648 45.18 -3.64 39.59
CA GLY A 648 44.78 -4.89 40.30
C GLY A 648 43.44 -5.56 39.98
N ASN A 649 43.50 -6.60 39.13
CA ASN A 649 42.59 -7.74 38.88
C ASN A 649 41.46 -8.08 39.89
N ASN A 650 40.24 -8.35 39.38
CA ASN A 650 39.68 -9.72 39.28
C ASN A 650 38.28 -9.79 38.59
N ASN A 651 38.23 -10.59 37.52
CA ASN A 651 37.14 -11.44 37.00
C ASN A 651 35.66 -11.07 37.21
N LEU A 652 34.99 -10.74 36.11
CA LEU A 652 33.67 -11.27 35.73
C LEU A 652 33.48 -11.09 34.21
N HIS A 653 33.77 -12.15 33.45
CA HIS A 653 33.44 -12.22 32.02
C HIS A 653 31.92 -12.36 31.86
N PHE A 654 31.24 -11.24 31.64
CA PHE A 654 29.98 -11.19 30.90
C PHE A 654 30.25 -10.38 29.63
N ALA A 655 30.42 -11.08 28.51
CA ALA A 655 30.43 -10.44 27.20
C ALA A 655 28.97 -10.35 26.72
N PRO A 656 28.36 -9.16 26.59
CA PRO A 656 27.17 -9.03 25.77
C PRO A 656 27.65 -9.22 24.32
N ARG A 657 27.08 -10.20 23.62
CA ARG A 657 27.20 -10.27 22.16
C ARG A 657 26.50 -9.04 21.59
N VAL A 658 27.27 -7.99 21.34
CA VAL A 658 26.87 -6.87 20.50
C VAL A 658 26.63 -7.42 19.10
N ASN A 659 25.38 -7.35 18.64
CA ASN A 659 25.02 -7.63 17.25
C ASN A 659 25.74 -6.62 16.34
N ASN A 660 26.92 -7.02 15.84
CA ASN A 660 27.73 -6.27 14.88
C ASN A 660 27.14 -6.28 13.44
N PHE A 661 25.83 -6.02 13.32
CA PHE A 661 25.17 -5.77 12.04
C PHE A 661 25.14 -4.26 11.71
N LEU A 662 25.13 -3.40 12.73
CA LEU A 662 25.02 -1.94 12.58
C LEU A 662 26.31 -1.23 12.11
N SER A 663 27.44 -1.93 12.03
CA SER A 663 28.75 -1.36 11.68
C SER A 663 29.45 -2.03 10.48
N LYS A 664 28.76 -2.94 9.77
CA LYS A 664 29.29 -3.50 8.52
C LYS A 664 28.72 -2.72 7.34
N PRO A 665 29.55 -2.18 6.41
CA PRO A 665 29.05 -1.83 5.09
C PRO A 665 28.39 -3.10 4.52
N PHE A 666 27.23 -2.95 3.89
CA PHE A 666 26.50 -4.05 3.26
C PHE A 666 27.39 -4.69 2.17
N MET A 667 28.20 -5.68 2.55
CA MET A 667 29.15 -6.34 1.67
C MET A 667 28.39 -7.20 0.66
N ILE A 668 28.44 -6.78 -0.60
CA ILE A 668 28.17 -7.63 -1.76
C ILE A 668 29.22 -8.76 -1.74
N PRO A 669 28.85 -10.05 -1.78
CA PRO A 669 29.82 -11.10 -2.00
C PRO A 669 30.52 -10.83 -3.34
N LYS A 670 31.85 -10.74 -3.34
CA LYS A 670 32.63 -10.74 -4.58
C LYS A 670 32.27 -12.02 -5.33
N ALA A 671 31.47 -11.89 -6.39
CA ALA A 671 31.37 -12.93 -7.39
C ALA A 671 32.78 -13.14 -7.92
N SER A 672 33.31 -14.34 -7.75
CA SER A 672 34.50 -14.80 -8.45
C SER A 672 34.28 -14.54 -9.94
N SER A 673 35.21 -13.82 -10.55
CA SER A 673 35.31 -13.59 -11.99
C SER A 673 35.18 -14.92 -12.74
N ASN A 674 33.99 -15.15 -13.30
CA ASN A 674 33.68 -15.95 -14.48
C ASN A 674 32.15 -16.10 -14.56
N PHE A 675 31.46 -15.03 -14.96
CA PHE A 675 30.06 -15.13 -15.38
C PHE A 675 29.99 -14.86 -16.87
N GLN A 676 29.76 -15.94 -17.62
CA GLN A 676 29.22 -15.86 -18.98
C GLN A 676 27.82 -15.27 -18.88
N ILE A 677 27.57 -14.27 -19.71
CA ILE A 677 26.28 -13.62 -19.91
C ILE A 677 25.29 -14.67 -20.44
N SER A 678 24.34 -15.11 -19.62
CA SER A 678 23.14 -15.77 -20.12
C SER A 678 22.20 -14.70 -20.65
N ARG A 679 22.23 -14.49 -21.97
CA ARG A 679 21.11 -13.94 -22.73
C ARG A 679 19.91 -14.87 -22.59
N GLU A 680 18.72 -14.30 -22.77
CA GLU A 680 17.39 -14.93 -22.77
C GLU A 680 16.67 -14.94 -21.41
N ASN A 681 16.03 -13.81 -21.11
CA ASN A 681 14.63 -13.78 -20.65
C ASN A 681 14.10 -12.33 -20.67
N SER A 682 13.95 -11.79 -21.87
CA SER A 682 13.16 -10.56 -22.10
C SER A 682 12.97 -10.31 -23.60
N ALA A 683 12.27 -11.21 -24.30
CA ALA A 683 11.54 -10.84 -25.51
C ALA A 683 10.56 -11.96 -25.94
N GLU A 684 9.40 -11.52 -26.43
CA GLU A 684 8.49 -12.19 -27.37
C GLU A 684 7.34 -13.07 -26.82
N SER A 685 6.13 -12.53 -26.94
CA SER A 685 5.07 -13.23 -27.66
C SER A 685 5.00 -12.66 -29.09
N LEU A 686 5.36 -13.41 -30.12
CA LEU A 686 4.77 -13.26 -31.45
C LEU A 686 4.81 -14.61 -32.19
N SER A 687 3.63 -15.23 -32.29
CA SER A 687 3.38 -16.34 -33.20
C SER A 687 3.48 -15.88 -34.66
N LYS A 688 4.11 -16.66 -35.55
CA LYS A 688 3.61 -16.87 -36.92
C LYS A 688 4.31 -18.04 -37.66
N LYS A 689 3.46 -19.04 -37.96
CA LYS A 689 3.34 -19.90 -39.15
C LYS A 689 4.58 -20.33 -39.95
N ALA A 690 4.63 -21.65 -40.14
CA ALA A 690 5.45 -22.42 -41.07
C ALA A 690 5.34 -22.00 -42.55
N SER A 691 6.47 -22.04 -43.28
CA SER A 691 6.63 -22.69 -44.59
C SER A 691 8.09 -22.66 -45.09
N ILE A 692 8.66 -23.85 -45.32
CA ILE A 692 9.52 -24.27 -46.47
C ILE A 692 10.83 -23.49 -46.75
N ALA A 693 12.00 -24.15 -46.57
CA ALA A 693 12.91 -24.58 -47.65
C ALA A 693 14.31 -25.02 -47.13
N ARG A 694 14.87 -26.03 -47.81
CA ARG A 694 16.17 -26.70 -47.66
C ARG A 694 17.39 -25.79 -47.88
N SER A 695 18.50 -26.07 -47.17
CA SER A 695 19.83 -26.50 -47.70
C SER A 695 20.84 -26.61 -46.54
N LYS A 696 21.53 -27.75 -46.33
CA LYS A 696 22.95 -27.99 -46.71
C LYS A 696 23.86 -26.77 -46.43
N SER A 697 25.00 -26.82 -45.76
CA SER A 697 25.97 -27.89 -45.49
C SER A 697 27.08 -27.33 -44.57
N SER A 698 27.64 -28.20 -43.72
CA SER A 698 29.08 -28.33 -43.38
C SER A 698 30.02 -27.11 -43.49
N LEU A 699 30.76 -26.79 -42.42
CA LEU A 699 32.17 -27.20 -42.24
C LEU A 699 32.77 -26.54 -40.99
N GLU A 700 33.56 -27.37 -40.29
CA GLU A 700 34.56 -27.14 -39.24
C GLU A 700 34.10 -26.79 -37.82
#